data_AF-A0A3N5MNG1-F1
#
_entry.id   AF-A0A3N5MNG1-F1
#
_cell.length_a   1.000
_cell.length_b   1.000
_cell.length_c   1.000
_cell.angle_alpha   90.00
_cell.angle_beta   90.00
_cell.angle_gamma   90.00
#
_symmetry.space_group_name_H-M   'P 1'
#
loop_
_entity.id
_entity.type
_entity.pdbx_description
1 polymer ?
#
loop_
_entity_poly.entity_id
_entity_poly.type
_entity_poly.pdbx_seq_one_letter_code
_entity_poly.pdbx_strand_id
1 'polypeptide(L)'
;MRKTRTTFLLWLLPCLFALVILSVPACTWSGPLPFFPTPSPTASLTPTLPPPTPTPTPTATPIPTPTPVPAVRIETGDHAILNGDWETALSEYQAAWDSSGQQASPNPDIQAAALLGIGRTYYLSGEYASALDYLRMLTDQFSGSEHRAAGYFFLGETYAALSRYAEAADAYQQYLMLRPGLIDAHIFELRGNALFAAGDYPGALNEYQAALQSPQLGDTSELQVKLARTYAITGDYATALVMYNDIYNRTSSDYLKAQIDLLLGQTYTAIGQVEQANAAYLDAITNYPLAYDSYTALVALVEAGYPVNELDRGLVDYFAGQDSVALAAFDRYLQSGPVEPATAYYYKGQTLSRMGDFAGAIAQWDQVISNHVYSGVWANAWEQKAYTQWYFLDMYAEAEKTLLDFVSTSPGHPRAAEFLFDAARVAERNNDLEHAAQLWERVAAEYPASDYAFRSLFLAGISRYRNGDYNGAQVVFIRLQEIAANITQRSMAYFWTAKCQAAAGDDTAARSSLEQASLADPTGYYSERARDMLAGRAPFTPPQMYDIAIDRFSERQEADAWMRSTFSLLPEHDFSGLGPLAGDERLVRGAEFWQLGLYPEARDEFESLRVSVQDDPASTYRLANYFEEIGLYRSAILAARRVLTLAGMDDAETMNAPVHFNHLRYGTYFSDLIIPAAQAYDIHPLLIFSIVRQESFFESIASSSAAARGLMQIIPATGQDIANRAGWPPGYTADDLYRPLVSITFGVDYLNDQRGYLDGDLYGALAAYNGGPGNSSAWKELAPSDPDLFLEVVRYDETRTYIMSIYEMFTIYRRLYDRTP
;
A
#
# COMPACT_ATOMS: atom_id res chain seq x y z
N MET A 1 -11.76 -10.48 -13.69
CA MET A 1 -12.01 -9.27 -12.87
C MET A 1 -13.49 -8.89 -12.97
N ARG A 2 -14.35 -9.41 -12.09
CA ARG A 2 -15.72 -8.92 -11.91
C ARG A 2 -15.69 -8.01 -10.69
N LYS A 3 -15.79 -6.69 -10.90
CA LYS A 3 -15.98 -5.68 -9.84
C LYS A 3 -17.35 -5.93 -9.20
N THR A 4 -17.39 -6.53 -8.02
CA THR A 4 -18.51 -6.36 -7.10
C THR A 4 -18.51 -4.89 -6.68
N ARG A 5 -19.63 -4.21 -6.87
CA ARG A 5 -19.88 -2.87 -6.34
C ARG A 5 -20.03 -3.00 -4.83
N THR A 6 -18.92 -3.00 -4.10
CA THR A 6 -18.93 -2.66 -2.67
C THR A 6 -19.19 -1.16 -2.58
N THR A 7 -20.27 -0.82 -1.88
CA THR A 7 -20.58 0.53 -1.42
C THR A 7 -19.35 1.10 -0.71
N PHE A 8 -18.77 2.16 -1.27
CA PHE A 8 -17.76 2.97 -0.60
C PHE A 8 -18.41 3.61 0.64
N LEU A 9 -18.19 3.01 1.82
CA LEU A 9 -18.32 3.73 3.07
C LEU A 9 -17.12 4.69 3.16
N LEU A 10 -17.39 5.98 2.99
CA LEU A 10 -16.48 7.07 3.35
C LEU A 10 -16.29 7.05 4.87
N TRP A 11 -15.28 6.32 5.35
CA TRP A 11 -14.74 6.52 6.69
C TRP A 11 -13.94 7.83 6.69
N LEU A 12 -14.61 8.94 6.97
CA LEU A 12 -13.95 10.16 7.38
C LEU A 12 -13.46 9.96 8.82
N LEU A 13 -12.21 9.54 8.98
CA LEU A 13 -11.47 9.69 10.23
C LEU A 13 -11.19 11.19 10.44
N PRO A 14 -11.69 11.85 11.49
CA PRO A 14 -11.07 13.08 11.94
C PRO A 14 -9.86 12.69 12.81
N CYS A 15 -8.66 12.83 12.26
CA CYS A 15 -7.44 12.88 13.09
C CYS A 15 -7.48 14.17 13.94
N LEU A 16 -8.16 14.10 15.08
CA LEU A 16 -8.11 15.15 16.10
C LEU A 16 -6.84 14.97 16.94
N PHE A 17 -5.84 15.81 16.66
CA PHE A 17 -4.71 16.04 17.55
C PHE A 17 -5.22 16.68 18.86
N ALA A 18 -5.41 15.87 19.91
CA ALA A 18 -5.62 16.35 21.27
C ALA A 18 -4.26 16.46 21.98
N LEU A 19 -3.67 17.65 21.96
CA LEU A 19 -2.45 17.99 22.70
C LEU A 19 -2.83 18.27 24.16
N VAL A 20 -2.83 17.22 25.00
CA VAL A 20 -3.05 17.35 26.44
C VAL A 20 -1.74 17.82 27.10
N ILE A 21 -1.63 19.12 27.38
CA ILE A 21 -0.59 19.68 28.24
C ILE A 21 -0.96 19.38 29.70
N LEU A 22 -0.39 18.32 30.27
CA LEU A 22 -0.40 18.08 31.71
C LEU A 22 0.77 18.82 32.37
N SER A 23 0.48 20.00 32.93
CA SER A 23 1.36 20.69 33.86
C SER A 23 1.29 20.02 35.24
N VAL A 24 2.36 19.34 35.66
CA VAL A 24 2.53 18.85 37.04
C VAL A 24 3.61 19.70 37.73
N PRO A 25 3.38 20.23 38.94
CA PRO A 25 4.32 21.11 39.60
C PRO A 25 5.48 20.32 40.22
N ALA A 26 6.68 20.90 40.11
CA ALA A 26 7.88 20.43 40.77
C ALA A 26 7.71 20.40 42.30
N CYS A 27 7.82 19.21 42.89
CA CYS A 27 8.07 19.04 44.33
C CYS A 27 9.53 18.64 44.53
N THR A 28 10.29 19.53 45.15
CA THR A 28 11.64 19.30 45.63
C THR A 28 11.58 18.42 46.88
N TRP A 29 12.30 17.29 46.86
CA TRP A 29 12.51 16.49 48.06
C TRP A 29 14.00 16.28 48.29
N SER A 30 14.44 16.66 49.48
CA SER A 30 15.81 16.57 49.99
C SER A 30 15.80 15.66 51.22
N GLY A 31 16.62 14.61 51.21
CA GLY A 31 16.76 13.66 52.33
C GLY A 31 17.89 12.65 52.08
N PRO A 32 18.67 12.24 53.11
CA PRO A 32 20.01 11.67 52.96
C PRO A 32 20.05 10.15 52.78
N LEU A 33 21.10 9.67 52.11
CA LEU A 33 21.42 8.26 51.86
C LEU A 33 21.89 7.52 53.13
N PRO A 34 21.50 6.24 53.34
CA PRO A 34 22.05 5.43 54.41
C PRO A 34 23.32 4.66 53.98
N PHE A 35 24.31 4.71 54.88
CA PHE A 35 25.56 3.93 54.90
C PHE A 35 25.30 2.45 55.21
N PHE A 36 26.08 1.55 54.61
CA PHE A 36 26.26 0.17 55.09
C PHE A 36 27.75 -0.18 55.25
N PRO A 37 28.13 -0.99 56.27
CA PRO A 37 29.50 -1.11 56.76
C PRO A 37 30.32 -2.21 56.05
N THR A 38 31.64 -2.04 56.10
CA THR A 38 32.68 -2.99 55.66
C THR A 38 32.91 -4.12 56.67
N PRO A 39 33.24 -5.34 56.24
CA PRO A 39 33.92 -6.33 57.07
C PRO A 39 35.43 -6.44 56.75
N SER A 40 36.21 -6.63 57.82
CA SER A 40 37.66 -6.88 57.84
C SER A 40 38.01 -8.39 57.75
N PRO A 41 39.28 -8.77 57.52
CA PRO A 41 39.66 -10.03 56.85
C PRO A 41 39.95 -11.18 57.82
N THR A 42 39.88 -12.43 57.33
CA THR A 42 40.51 -13.58 57.99
C THR A 42 40.99 -14.65 57.00
N ALA A 43 42.29 -14.96 57.16
CA ALA A 43 43.09 -16.17 56.89
C ALA A 43 42.82 -17.08 55.66
N SER A 44 43.93 -17.25 54.94
CA SER A 44 44.26 -18.21 53.89
C SER A 44 44.30 -19.68 54.34
N LEU A 45 43.76 -20.56 53.50
CA LEU A 45 44.15 -21.97 53.38
C LEU A 45 44.28 -22.34 51.90
N THR A 46 45.44 -22.91 51.57
CA THR A 46 45.83 -23.48 50.27
C THR A 46 45.02 -24.75 49.95
N PRO A 47 44.67 -24.97 48.67
CA PRO A 47 44.78 -26.33 48.13
C PRO A 47 45.33 -26.42 46.68
N THR A 48 46.26 -27.36 46.54
CA THR A 48 46.66 -28.25 45.41
C THR A 48 46.17 -28.02 43.97
N LEU A 49 47.13 -28.12 43.04
CA LEU A 49 47.04 -28.05 41.57
C LEU A 49 46.37 -29.29 40.90
N PRO A 50 45.58 -29.10 39.82
CA PRO A 50 45.19 -30.16 38.88
C PRO A 50 46.19 -30.29 37.70
N PRO A 51 46.15 -31.41 36.93
CA PRO A 51 47.11 -31.72 35.86
C PRO A 51 46.91 -30.85 34.59
N PRO A 52 47.92 -30.77 33.69
CA PRO A 52 47.92 -29.82 32.58
C PRO A 52 46.89 -30.17 31.49
N THR A 53 46.12 -29.16 31.09
CA THR A 53 45.24 -29.13 29.91
C THR A 53 46.07 -29.17 28.62
N PRO A 54 45.65 -29.89 27.56
CA PRO A 54 46.31 -29.84 26.27
C PRO A 54 46.21 -28.44 25.65
N THR A 55 47.34 -27.96 25.13
CA THR A 55 47.46 -26.68 24.41
C THR A 55 46.47 -26.61 23.25
N PRO A 56 45.67 -25.54 23.10
CA PRO A 56 44.85 -25.35 21.91
C PRO A 56 45.74 -25.20 20.67
N THR A 57 45.46 -25.99 19.64
CA THR A 57 46.00 -25.81 18.30
C THR A 57 45.67 -24.39 17.82
N PRO A 58 46.61 -23.64 17.22
CA PRO A 58 46.31 -22.31 16.70
C PRO A 58 45.16 -22.38 15.70
N THR A 59 44.11 -21.60 15.98
CA THR A 59 43.04 -21.27 15.02
C THR A 59 43.70 -20.81 13.73
N ALA A 60 43.31 -21.40 12.60
CA ALA A 60 43.74 -20.94 11.29
C ALA A 60 43.47 -19.43 11.19
N THR A 61 44.51 -18.65 10.92
CA THR A 61 44.37 -17.24 10.55
C THR A 61 43.36 -17.17 9.40
N PRO A 62 42.31 -16.33 9.46
CA PRO A 62 41.42 -16.16 8.33
C PRO A 62 42.27 -15.79 7.12
N ILE A 63 42.20 -16.62 6.07
CA ILE A 63 42.77 -16.27 4.77
C ILE A 63 42.02 -14.98 4.37
N PRO A 64 42.72 -13.88 4.06
CA PRO A 64 42.04 -12.67 3.61
C PRO A 64 41.20 -13.03 2.38
N THR A 65 39.89 -12.81 2.47
CA THR A 65 39.00 -12.93 1.32
C THR A 65 39.58 -12.04 0.21
N PRO A 66 39.81 -12.56 -1.01
CA PRO A 66 40.38 -11.77 -2.08
C PRO A 66 39.54 -10.51 -2.28
N THR A 67 40.19 -9.35 -2.32
CA THR A 67 39.53 -8.06 -2.57
C THR A 67 38.74 -8.17 -3.88
N PRO A 68 37.43 -7.87 -3.90
CA PRO A 68 36.63 -7.90 -5.11
C PRO A 68 37.26 -7.07 -6.24
N VAL A 69 37.25 -7.61 -7.45
CA VAL A 69 37.69 -6.87 -8.65
C VAL A 69 36.72 -5.72 -8.93
N PRO A 70 37.17 -4.63 -9.58
CA PRO A 70 36.36 -3.43 -9.76
C PRO A 70 34.95 -3.65 -10.35
N ALA A 71 34.78 -4.58 -11.30
CA ALA A 71 33.47 -4.88 -11.89
C ALA A 71 32.46 -5.43 -10.87
N VAL A 72 32.89 -6.32 -9.97
CA VAL A 72 32.02 -6.88 -8.91
C VAL A 72 31.59 -5.78 -7.94
N ARG A 73 32.43 -4.75 -7.74
CA ARG A 73 32.07 -3.59 -6.91
C ARG A 73 31.00 -2.73 -7.57
N ILE A 74 31.02 -2.57 -8.89
CA ILE A 74 29.93 -1.89 -9.61
C ILE A 74 28.62 -2.65 -9.39
N GLU A 75 28.60 -3.97 -9.59
CA GLU A 75 27.40 -4.80 -9.37
C GLU A 75 26.90 -4.73 -7.92
N THR A 76 27.81 -4.73 -6.94
CA THR A 76 27.47 -4.58 -5.52
C THR A 76 26.90 -3.18 -5.22
N GLY A 77 27.47 -2.14 -5.84
CA GLY A 77 26.97 -0.77 -5.75
C GLY A 77 25.58 -0.61 -6.37
N ASP A 78 25.35 -1.21 -7.55
CA ASP A 78 24.04 -1.19 -8.23
C ASP A 78 22.98 -1.89 -7.39
N HIS A 79 23.33 -3.02 -6.76
CA HIS A 79 22.46 -3.73 -5.83
C HIS A 79 22.15 -2.87 -4.58
N ALA A 80 23.15 -2.17 -4.04
CA ALA A 80 22.94 -1.26 -2.92
C ALA A 80 22.03 -0.08 -3.31
N ILE A 81 22.14 0.47 -4.53
CA ILE A 81 21.21 1.48 -5.05
C ILE A 81 19.78 0.94 -5.13
N LEU A 82 19.58 -0.28 -5.64
CA LEU A 82 18.26 -0.92 -5.69
C LEU A 82 17.66 -1.11 -4.29
N ASN A 83 18.49 -1.44 -3.31
CA ASN A 83 18.11 -1.53 -1.91
C ASN A 83 17.88 -0.16 -1.24
N GLY A 84 18.25 0.94 -1.89
CA GLY A 84 18.26 2.27 -1.30
C GLY A 84 19.30 2.43 -0.18
N ASP A 85 20.35 1.62 -0.17
CA ASP A 85 21.51 1.72 0.72
C ASP A 85 22.59 2.59 0.06
N TRP A 86 22.42 3.91 0.19
CA TRP A 86 23.29 4.89 -0.46
C TRP A 86 24.71 4.92 0.14
N GLU A 87 24.87 4.56 1.42
CA GLU A 87 26.17 4.52 2.07
C GLU A 87 27.03 3.39 1.49
N THR A 88 26.47 2.17 1.42
CA THR A 88 27.15 1.03 0.81
C THR A 88 27.40 1.27 -0.68
N ALA A 89 26.43 1.83 -1.41
CA ALA A 89 26.59 2.14 -2.82
C ALA A 89 27.77 3.09 -3.06
N LEU A 90 27.83 4.22 -2.34
CA LEU A 90 28.90 5.20 -2.47
C LEU A 90 30.26 4.56 -2.16
N SER A 91 30.36 3.79 -1.07
CA SER A 91 31.59 3.09 -0.68
C SER A 91 32.08 2.15 -1.78
N GLU A 92 31.20 1.34 -2.38
CA GLU A 92 31.58 0.39 -3.41
C GLU A 92 31.99 1.06 -4.73
N TYR A 93 31.26 2.09 -5.18
CA TYR A 93 31.65 2.82 -6.38
C TYR A 93 32.95 3.60 -6.18
N GLN A 94 33.18 4.20 -5.00
CA GLN A 94 34.44 4.87 -4.69
C GLN A 94 35.62 3.88 -4.71
N ALA A 95 35.43 2.70 -4.13
CA ALA A 95 36.42 1.63 -4.16
C ALA A 95 36.68 1.12 -5.60
N ALA A 96 35.64 1.04 -6.44
CA ALA A 96 35.77 0.70 -7.86
C ALA A 96 36.57 1.76 -8.64
N TRP A 97 36.30 3.04 -8.39
CA TRP A 97 37.03 4.18 -8.96
C TRP A 97 38.51 4.16 -8.57
N ASP A 98 38.80 4.06 -7.28
CA ASP A 98 40.18 4.09 -6.75
C ASP A 98 41.01 2.91 -7.23
N SER A 99 40.42 1.71 -7.23
CA SER A 99 41.13 0.49 -7.63
C SER A 99 41.29 0.34 -9.14
N SER A 100 40.33 0.80 -9.96
CA SER A 100 40.45 0.79 -11.42
C SER A 100 41.56 1.73 -11.92
N GLY A 101 41.71 2.91 -11.29
CA GLY A 101 42.77 3.86 -11.61
C GLY A 101 44.18 3.36 -11.29
N GLN A 102 44.32 2.38 -10.39
CA GLN A 102 45.59 1.78 -10.00
C GLN A 102 46.00 0.58 -10.87
N GLN A 103 45.14 0.11 -11.78
CA GLN A 103 45.45 -1.01 -12.66
C GLN A 103 46.47 -0.61 -13.74
N ALA A 104 47.33 -1.55 -14.13
CA ALA A 104 48.32 -1.33 -15.21
C ALA A 104 47.68 -1.01 -16.57
N SER A 105 46.40 -1.34 -16.75
CA SER A 105 45.56 -0.97 -17.89
C SER A 105 44.14 -0.73 -17.37
N PRO A 106 43.81 0.50 -16.94
CA PRO A 106 42.48 0.84 -16.45
C PRO A 106 41.43 0.58 -17.54
N ASN A 107 40.29 0.01 -17.16
CA ASN A 107 39.15 -0.13 -18.05
C ASN A 107 38.31 1.16 -17.99
N PRO A 108 38.25 1.97 -19.08
CA PRO A 108 37.49 3.23 -19.08
C PRO A 108 36.01 3.06 -18.81
N ASP A 109 35.41 1.92 -19.16
CA ASP A 109 33.98 1.68 -18.93
C ASP A 109 33.68 1.46 -17.45
N ILE A 110 34.55 0.73 -16.73
CA ILE A 110 34.43 0.57 -15.26
C ILE A 110 34.59 1.92 -14.57
N GLN A 111 35.54 2.75 -15.03
CA GLN A 111 35.74 4.10 -14.50
C GLN A 111 34.51 4.97 -14.73
N ALA A 112 33.95 4.95 -15.93
CA ALA A 112 32.72 5.68 -16.27
C ALA A 112 31.51 5.19 -15.44
N ALA A 113 31.35 3.87 -15.27
CA ALA A 113 30.32 3.27 -14.43
C ALA A 113 30.46 3.70 -12.97
N ALA A 114 31.68 3.70 -12.42
CA ALA A 114 31.94 4.17 -11.06
C ALA A 114 31.56 5.64 -10.88
N LEU A 115 31.92 6.51 -11.81
CA LEU A 115 31.55 7.93 -11.76
C LEU A 115 30.05 8.17 -11.89
N LEU A 116 29.37 7.41 -12.76
CA LEU A 116 27.91 7.44 -12.88
C LEU A 116 27.27 7.02 -11.55
N GLY A 117 27.73 5.91 -10.96
CA GLY A 117 27.26 5.39 -9.69
C GLY A 117 27.44 6.39 -8.55
N ILE A 118 28.63 6.98 -8.40
CA ILE A 118 28.91 8.02 -7.39
C ILE A 118 27.99 9.24 -7.60
N GLY A 119 27.94 9.76 -8.83
CA GLY A 119 27.13 10.93 -9.17
C GLY A 119 25.64 10.71 -8.90
N ARG A 120 25.12 9.55 -9.30
CA ARG A 120 23.73 9.12 -9.04
C ARG A 120 23.46 8.97 -7.55
N THR A 121 24.38 8.40 -6.78
CA THR A 121 24.23 8.21 -5.33
C THR A 121 24.13 9.56 -4.61
N TYR A 122 24.98 10.52 -4.95
CA TYR A 122 24.89 11.88 -4.41
C TYR A 122 23.60 12.59 -4.82
N TYR A 123 23.15 12.42 -6.07
CA TYR A 123 21.86 12.96 -6.53
C TYR A 123 20.70 12.43 -5.68
N LEU A 124 20.63 11.11 -5.49
CA LEU A 124 19.60 10.45 -4.68
C LEU A 124 19.65 10.87 -3.21
N SER A 125 20.85 11.15 -2.70
CA SER A 125 21.05 11.63 -1.31
C SER A 125 20.77 13.13 -1.12
N GLY A 126 20.39 13.85 -2.18
CA GLY A 126 20.16 15.30 -2.15
C GLY A 126 21.45 16.14 -2.12
N GLU A 127 22.62 15.53 -2.28
CA GLU A 127 23.93 16.17 -2.31
C GLU A 127 24.28 16.65 -3.73
N TYR A 128 23.44 17.54 -4.29
CA TYR A 128 23.50 17.95 -5.70
C TYR A 128 24.82 18.60 -6.13
N ALA A 129 25.54 19.26 -5.22
CA ALA A 129 26.85 19.85 -5.52
C ALA A 129 27.90 18.76 -5.79
N SER A 130 27.96 17.74 -4.94
CA SER A 130 28.83 16.58 -5.11
C SER A 130 28.46 15.81 -6.37
N ALA A 131 27.16 15.57 -6.60
CA ALA A 131 26.68 14.91 -7.81
C ALA A 131 27.18 15.61 -9.08
N LEU A 132 27.09 16.94 -9.13
CA LEU A 132 27.52 17.73 -10.27
C LEU A 132 28.99 17.53 -10.64
N ASP A 133 29.88 17.46 -9.65
CA ASP A 133 31.32 17.32 -9.87
C ASP A 133 31.65 15.98 -10.55
N TYR A 134 31.11 14.88 -10.02
CA TYR A 134 31.34 13.54 -10.56
C TYR A 134 30.68 13.33 -11.93
N LEU A 135 29.46 13.83 -12.12
CA LEU A 135 28.73 13.69 -13.39
C LEU A 135 29.37 14.52 -14.52
N ARG A 136 29.90 15.71 -14.22
CA ARG A 136 30.68 16.49 -15.21
C ARG A 136 31.97 15.77 -15.57
N MET A 137 32.67 15.23 -14.57
CA MET A 137 33.89 14.46 -14.80
C MET A 137 33.64 13.26 -15.72
N LEU A 138 32.52 12.54 -15.51
CA LEU A 138 32.05 11.47 -16.40
C LEU A 138 31.86 11.99 -17.83
N THR A 139 31.05 13.03 -18.03
CA THR A 139 30.68 13.49 -19.38
C THR A 139 31.84 14.12 -20.15
N ASP A 140 32.81 14.71 -19.44
CA ASP A 140 33.97 15.40 -20.01
C ASP A 140 35.12 14.43 -20.36
N GLN A 141 35.41 13.47 -19.47
CA GLN A 141 36.56 12.58 -19.62
C GLN A 141 36.25 11.30 -20.41
N PHE A 142 35.01 10.80 -20.36
CA PHE A 142 34.63 9.51 -20.94
C PHE A 142 33.67 9.67 -22.13
N SER A 143 34.08 10.47 -23.11
CA SER A 143 33.24 10.87 -24.24
C SER A 143 32.70 9.72 -25.11
N GLY A 144 33.37 8.55 -25.09
CA GLY A 144 32.99 7.34 -25.83
C GLY A 144 32.32 6.24 -24.99
N SER A 145 32.09 6.44 -23.69
CA SER A 145 31.45 5.43 -22.84
C SER A 145 29.93 5.37 -23.05
N GLU A 146 29.36 4.18 -22.94
CA GLU A 146 27.90 3.97 -23.00
C GLU A 146 27.14 4.64 -21.83
N HIS A 147 27.83 4.89 -20.71
CA HIS A 147 27.28 5.56 -19.52
C HIS A 147 27.13 7.08 -19.68
N ARG A 148 27.70 7.66 -20.73
CA ARG A 148 27.71 9.12 -20.94
C ARG A 148 26.31 9.70 -21.08
N ALA A 149 25.40 8.98 -21.73
CA ALA A 149 24.01 9.42 -21.86
C ALA A 149 23.33 9.54 -20.49
N ALA A 150 23.40 8.48 -19.67
CA ALA A 150 22.89 8.51 -18.29
C ALA A 150 23.56 9.62 -17.45
N GLY A 151 24.85 9.89 -17.67
CA GLY A 151 25.54 11.04 -17.07
C GLY A 151 24.87 12.38 -17.40
N TYR A 152 24.51 12.62 -18.66
CA TYR A 152 23.77 13.83 -19.06
C TYR A 152 22.34 13.88 -18.52
N PHE A 153 21.65 12.74 -18.43
CA PHE A 153 20.34 12.66 -17.79
C PHE A 153 20.41 13.14 -16.33
N PHE A 154 21.30 12.54 -15.53
CA PHE A 154 21.46 12.94 -14.12
C PHE A 154 22.03 14.35 -13.95
N LEU A 155 22.82 14.87 -14.90
CA LEU A 155 23.18 16.29 -14.92
C LEU A 155 21.95 17.18 -15.09
N GLY A 156 21.04 16.83 -16.01
CA GLY A 156 19.77 17.54 -16.21
C GLY A 156 18.96 17.62 -14.93
N GLU A 157 18.73 16.46 -14.30
CA GLU A 157 18.04 16.36 -13.00
C GLU A 157 18.71 17.18 -11.91
N THR A 158 20.04 17.07 -11.79
CA THR A 158 20.84 17.79 -10.78
C THR A 158 20.79 19.31 -11.00
N TYR A 159 20.87 19.78 -12.24
CA TYR A 159 20.71 21.19 -12.56
C TYR A 159 19.31 21.70 -12.26
N ALA A 160 18.27 20.93 -12.59
CA ALA A 160 16.88 21.29 -12.29
C ALA A 160 16.64 21.43 -10.78
N ALA A 161 17.16 20.49 -9.97
CA ALA A 161 17.11 20.54 -8.51
C ALA A 161 17.84 21.78 -7.92
N LEU A 162 18.91 22.23 -8.58
CA LEU A 162 19.63 23.46 -8.24
C LEU A 162 19.01 24.74 -8.84
N SER A 163 17.83 24.65 -9.45
CA SER A 163 17.16 25.75 -10.17
C SER A 163 17.98 26.36 -11.32
N ARG A 164 18.92 25.59 -11.88
CA ARG A 164 19.78 25.94 -13.02
C ARG A 164 19.15 25.47 -14.32
N TYR A 165 17.97 26.01 -14.62
CA TYR A 165 17.08 25.44 -15.61
C TYR A 165 17.61 25.48 -17.06
N ALA A 166 18.40 26.49 -17.42
CA ALA A 166 19.01 26.56 -18.75
C ALA A 166 20.04 25.43 -18.95
N GLU A 167 20.91 25.19 -17.96
CA GLU A 167 21.88 24.09 -18.02
C GLU A 167 21.19 22.71 -17.96
N ALA A 168 20.06 22.61 -17.24
CA ALA A 168 19.24 21.39 -17.25
C ALA A 168 18.74 21.09 -18.67
N ALA A 169 18.17 22.09 -19.34
CA ALA A 169 17.66 21.95 -20.71
C ALA A 169 18.78 21.56 -21.70
N ASP A 170 19.99 22.10 -21.55
CA ASP A 170 21.15 21.73 -22.37
C ASP A 170 21.61 20.29 -22.11
N ALA A 171 21.60 19.85 -20.85
CA ALA A 171 21.97 18.48 -20.49
C ALA A 171 20.98 17.45 -21.07
N TYR A 172 19.67 17.70 -20.96
CA TYR A 172 18.66 16.86 -21.60
C TYR A 172 18.80 16.83 -23.13
N GLN A 173 19.18 17.95 -23.76
CA GLN A 173 19.49 17.98 -25.19
C GLN A 173 20.66 17.06 -25.55
N GLN A 174 21.71 17.00 -24.71
CA GLN A 174 22.83 16.07 -24.92
C GLN A 174 22.39 14.61 -24.77
N TYR A 175 21.48 14.30 -23.85
CA TYR A 175 20.90 12.96 -23.76
C TYR A 175 20.19 12.56 -25.06
N LEU A 176 19.30 13.42 -25.59
CA LEU A 176 18.58 13.18 -26.85
C LEU A 176 19.53 12.95 -28.04
N MET A 177 20.67 13.64 -28.07
CA MET A 177 21.68 13.44 -29.13
C MET A 177 22.37 12.08 -29.05
N LEU A 178 22.51 11.51 -27.85
CA LEU A 178 23.17 10.22 -27.63
C LEU A 178 22.21 9.03 -27.69
N ARG A 179 20.93 9.23 -27.33
CA ARG A 179 19.89 8.19 -27.26
C ARG A 179 18.60 8.60 -28.00
N PRO A 180 18.65 8.94 -29.30
CA PRO A 180 17.47 9.39 -30.03
C PRO A 180 16.44 8.27 -30.22
N GLY A 181 15.16 8.59 -30.02
CA GLY A 181 14.02 7.71 -30.27
C GLY A 181 13.74 6.68 -29.18
N LEU A 182 14.44 6.72 -28.04
CA LEU A 182 14.21 5.79 -26.93
C LEU A 182 13.08 6.31 -26.04
N ILE A 183 13.38 7.28 -25.19
CA ILE A 183 12.43 7.88 -24.23
C ILE A 183 12.19 9.36 -24.51
N ASP A 184 12.24 9.74 -25.79
CA ASP A 184 12.19 11.12 -26.27
C ASP A 184 11.02 11.91 -25.68
N ALA A 185 9.84 11.31 -25.59
CA ALA A 185 8.66 11.97 -25.03
C ALA A 185 8.91 12.50 -23.60
N HIS A 186 9.48 11.66 -22.74
CA HIS A 186 9.80 12.01 -21.37
C HIS A 186 10.89 13.08 -21.29
N ILE A 187 11.94 12.96 -22.11
CA ILE A 187 13.06 13.91 -22.09
C ILE A 187 12.65 15.27 -22.65
N PHE A 188 11.83 15.31 -23.71
CA PHE A 188 11.24 16.53 -24.22
C PHE A 188 10.35 17.18 -23.16
N GLU A 189 9.55 16.42 -22.41
CA GLU A 189 8.76 16.97 -21.31
C GLU A 189 9.65 17.59 -20.20
N LEU A 190 10.69 16.89 -19.74
CA LEU A 190 11.63 17.40 -18.74
C LEU A 190 12.33 18.68 -19.23
N ARG A 191 12.80 18.68 -20.48
CA ARG A 191 13.42 19.85 -21.10
C ARG A 191 12.44 21.01 -21.25
N GLY A 192 11.20 20.74 -21.63
CA GLY A 192 10.12 21.73 -21.68
C GLY A 192 9.82 22.35 -20.32
N ASN A 193 9.77 21.53 -19.26
CA ASN A 193 9.59 22.01 -17.88
C ASN A 193 10.76 22.91 -17.44
N ALA A 194 12.00 22.53 -17.77
CA ALA A 194 13.16 23.35 -17.49
C ALA A 194 13.11 24.69 -18.25
N LEU A 195 12.84 24.68 -19.56
CA LEU A 195 12.71 25.91 -20.36
C LEU A 195 11.58 26.82 -19.85
N PHE A 196 10.44 26.24 -19.47
CA PHE A 196 9.33 26.97 -18.88
C PHE A 196 9.75 27.67 -17.59
N ALA A 197 10.45 26.97 -16.69
CA ALA A 197 10.95 27.52 -15.45
C ALA A 197 12.07 28.57 -15.66
N ALA A 198 12.84 28.46 -16.75
CA ALA A 198 13.81 29.46 -17.19
C ALA A 198 13.16 30.72 -17.79
N GLY A 199 11.85 30.70 -18.06
CA GLY A 199 11.13 31.77 -18.75
C GLY A 199 11.24 31.73 -20.28
N ASP A 200 11.83 30.68 -20.86
CA ASP A 200 11.85 30.44 -22.30
C ASP A 200 10.58 29.68 -22.72
N TYR A 201 9.45 30.38 -22.70
CA TYR A 201 8.16 29.82 -23.09
C TYR A 201 8.10 29.35 -24.56
N PRO A 202 8.67 30.07 -25.55
CA PRO A 202 8.72 29.56 -26.92
C PRO A 202 9.49 28.24 -27.03
N GLY A 203 10.61 28.10 -26.32
CA GLY A 203 11.34 26.84 -26.19
C GLY A 203 10.45 25.75 -25.59
N ALA A 204 9.84 26.03 -24.44
CA ALA A 204 8.95 25.07 -23.76
C ALA A 204 7.78 24.59 -24.64
N LEU A 205 7.13 25.49 -25.40
CA LEU A 205 6.08 25.13 -26.35
C LEU A 205 6.55 24.11 -27.38
N ASN A 206 7.73 24.33 -27.97
CA ASN A 206 8.29 23.41 -28.97
C ASN A 206 8.56 22.04 -28.34
N GLU A 207 9.10 21.99 -27.12
CA GLU A 207 9.40 20.73 -26.45
C GLU A 207 8.14 19.97 -26.04
N TYR A 208 7.12 20.63 -25.47
CA TYR A 208 5.86 19.97 -25.14
C TYR A 208 5.14 19.42 -26.38
N GLN A 209 5.23 20.13 -27.51
CA GLN A 209 4.72 19.62 -28.79
C GLN A 209 5.52 18.41 -29.29
N ALA A 210 6.85 18.43 -29.19
CA ALA A 210 7.71 17.31 -29.55
C ALA A 210 7.43 16.08 -28.67
N ALA A 211 7.20 16.29 -27.37
CA ALA A 211 6.79 15.24 -26.44
C ALA A 211 5.47 14.60 -26.85
N LEU A 212 4.44 15.39 -27.20
CA LEU A 212 3.15 14.88 -27.67
C LEU A 212 3.21 14.13 -29.00
N GLN A 213 4.21 14.40 -29.83
CA GLN A 213 4.45 13.73 -31.12
C GLN A 213 5.29 12.46 -30.98
N SER A 214 5.96 12.27 -29.84
CA SER A 214 6.85 11.14 -29.59
C SER A 214 6.08 9.90 -29.11
N PRO A 215 6.53 8.68 -29.44
CA PRO A 215 5.93 7.46 -28.92
C PRO A 215 5.99 7.43 -27.39
N GLN A 216 4.83 7.24 -26.75
CA GLN A 216 4.70 7.15 -25.30
C GLN A 216 3.49 6.32 -24.90
N LEU A 217 3.53 5.79 -23.69
CA LEU A 217 2.37 5.18 -23.05
C LEU A 217 1.63 6.21 -22.19
N GLY A 218 0.36 5.92 -21.91
CA GLY A 218 -0.42 6.64 -20.91
C GLY A 218 -1.25 7.80 -21.44
N ASP A 219 -1.87 8.50 -20.49
CA ASP A 219 -2.69 9.68 -20.74
C ASP A 219 -1.81 10.92 -20.89
N THR A 220 -2.01 11.67 -21.97
CA THR A 220 -1.26 12.89 -22.27
C THR A 220 -1.94 14.16 -21.76
N SER A 221 -3.05 14.03 -21.04
CA SER A 221 -3.85 15.17 -20.57
C SER A 221 -3.03 16.17 -19.75
N GLU A 222 -2.17 15.71 -18.83
CA GLU A 222 -1.32 16.61 -18.03
C GLU A 222 -0.31 17.37 -18.90
N LEU A 223 0.32 16.70 -19.86
CA LEU A 223 1.21 17.34 -20.83
C LEU A 223 0.46 18.35 -21.72
N GLN A 224 -0.78 18.04 -22.10
CA GLN A 224 -1.65 18.97 -22.82
C GLN A 224 -2.06 20.17 -21.96
N VAL A 225 -2.29 19.99 -20.65
CA VAL A 225 -2.50 21.09 -19.69
C VAL A 225 -1.27 21.99 -19.62
N LYS A 226 -0.06 21.42 -19.52
CA LYS A 226 1.21 22.20 -19.54
C LYS A 226 1.35 23.01 -20.82
N LEU A 227 1.06 22.42 -21.97
CA LEU A 227 1.08 23.10 -23.26
C LEU A 227 0.04 24.23 -23.35
N ALA A 228 -1.22 23.96 -22.99
CA ALA A 228 -2.29 24.95 -22.99
C ALA A 228 -2.02 26.12 -22.04
N ARG A 229 -1.50 25.83 -20.84
CA ARG A 229 -1.09 26.85 -19.86
C ARG A 229 0.06 27.72 -20.39
N THR A 230 1.00 27.13 -21.11
CA THR A 230 2.10 27.87 -21.74
C THR A 230 1.59 28.80 -22.85
N TYR A 231 0.60 28.38 -23.64
CA TYR A 231 -0.09 29.27 -24.58
C TYR A 231 -0.80 30.44 -23.88
N ALA A 232 -1.51 30.17 -22.78
CA ALA A 232 -2.17 31.23 -22.01
C ALA A 232 -1.16 32.26 -21.47
N ILE A 233 -0.02 31.80 -20.93
CA ILE A 233 1.03 32.67 -20.39
C ILE A 233 1.70 33.52 -21.47
N THR A 234 1.88 32.98 -22.68
CA THR A 234 2.45 33.70 -23.82
C THR A 234 1.45 34.64 -24.51
N GLY A 235 0.19 34.65 -24.06
CA GLY A 235 -0.87 35.52 -24.56
C GLY A 235 -1.65 34.94 -25.75
N ASP A 236 -1.36 33.71 -26.19
CA ASP A 236 -2.19 32.99 -27.15
C ASP A 236 -3.37 32.30 -26.46
N TYR A 237 -4.25 33.14 -25.91
CA TYR A 237 -5.44 32.69 -25.20
C TYR A 237 -6.40 31.91 -26.09
N ALA A 238 -6.43 32.20 -27.40
CA ALA A 238 -7.31 31.50 -28.33
C ALA A 238 -6.94 30.01 -28.43
N THR A 239 -5.65 29.71 -28.61
CA THR A 239 -5.18 28.32 -28.64
C THR A 239 -5.36 27.64 -27.28
N ALA A 240 -5.02 28.33 -26.18
CA ALA A 240 -5.18 27.79 -24.83
C ALA A 240 -6.63 27.38 -24.54
N LEU A 241 -7.60 28.25 -24.85
CA LEU A 241 -9.03 27.97 -24.65
C LEU A 241 -9.51 26.77 -25.47
N VAL A 242 -9.07 26.63 -26.73
CA VAL A 242 -9.43 25.46 -27.56
C VAL A 242 -8.91 24.17 -26.93
N MET A 243 -7.65 24.17 -26.47
CA MET A 243 -7.05 23.00 -25.84
C MET A 243 -7.74 22.64 -24.52
N TYR A 244 -8.00 23.61 -23.64
CA TYR A 244 -8.73 23.38 -22.40
C TYR A 244 -10.11 22.77 -22.67
N ASN A 245 -10.87 23.30 -23.64
CA ASN A 245 -12.16 22.72 -24.01
C ASN A 245 -12.04 21.29 -24.56
N ASP A 246 -11.00 20.98 -25.35
CA ASP A 246 -10.77 19.61 -25.83
C ASP A 246 -10.51 18.64 -24.67
N ILE A 247 -9.63 19.01 -23.73
CA ILE A 247 -9.31 18.22 -22.53
C ILE A 247 -10.57 17.99 -21.69
N TYR A 248 -11.33 19.06 -21.42
CA TYR A 248 -12.57 19.00 -20.65
C TYR A 248 -13.59 18.02 -21.25
N ASN A 249 -13.74 18.03 -22.57
CA ASN A 249 -14.72 17.20 -23.27
C ASN A 249 -14.29 15.72 -23.39
N ARG A 250 -12.98 15.44 -23.39
CA ARG A 250 -12.45 14.07 -23.46
C ARG A 250 -12.35 13.39 -22.10
N THR A 251 -12.06 14.13 -21.04
CA THR A 251 -11.82 13.53 -19.72
C THR A 251 -13.12 13.12 -19.01
N SER A 252 -13.05 12.03 -18.25
CA SER A 252 -14.08 11.60 -17.29
C SER A 252 -13.70 11.87 -15.84
N SER A 253 -12.53 12.48 -15.59
CA SER A 253 -12.07 12.81 -14.23
C SER A 253 -12.66 14.14 -13.78
N ASP A 254 -13.54 14.10 -12.78
CA ASP A 254 -14.15 15.30 -12.17
C ASP A 254 -13.09 16.29 -11.64
N TYR A 255 -11.97 15.77 -11.10
CA TYR A 255 -10.87 16.61 -10.64
C TYR A 255 -10.18 17.35 -11.78
N LEU A 256 -9.91 16.66 -12.91
CA LEU A 256 -9.34 17.31 -14.08
C LEU A 256 -10.33 18.30 -14.69
N LYS A 257 -11.64 17.99 -14.71
CA LYS A 257 -12.64 18.95 -15.18
C LYS A 257 -12.67 20.22 -14.34
N ALA A 258 -12.67 20.10 -13.02
CA ALA A 258 -12.59 21.24 -12.11
C ALA A 258 -11.31 22.07 -12.32
N GLN A 259 -10.16 21.40 -12.51
CA GLN A 259 -8.90 22.07 -12.82
C GLN A 259 -9.00 22.86 -14.14
N ILE A 260 -9.58 22.24 -15.18
CA ILE A 260 -9.76 22.90 -16.48
C ILE A 260 -10.73 24.06 -16.40
N ASP A 261 -11.84 23.94 -15.67
CA ASP A 261 -12.79 25.03 -15.45
C ASP A 261 -12.14 26.23 -14.73
N LEU A 262 -11.31 25.95 -13.72
CA LEU A 262 -10.52 26.99 -13.04
C LEU A 262 -9.58 27.69 -14.04
N LEU A 263 -8.87 26.93 -14.87
CA LEU A 263 -7.95 27.48 -15.88
C LEU A 263 -8.68 28.26 -16.99
N LEU A 264 -9.84 27.78 -17.44
CA LEU A 264 -10.73 28.48 -18.36
C LEU A 264 -11.18 29.81 -17.75
N GLY A 265 -11.66 29.80 -16.50
CA GLY A 265 -12.09 31.00 -15.81
C GLY A 265 -10.98 32.03 -15.64
N GLN A 266 -9.77 31.58 -15.27
CA GLN A 266 -8.60 32.46 -15.16
C GLN A 266 -8.21 33.06 -16.53
N THR A 267 -8.28 32.24 -17.58
CA THR A 267 -7.96 32.67 -18.95
C THR A 267 -8.98 33.68 -19.48
N TYR A 268 -10.28 33.44 -19.29
CA TYR A 268 -11.34 34.37 -19.66
C TYR A 268 -11.25 35.69 -18.87
N THR A 269 -10.89 35.63 -17.59
CA THR A 269 -10.65 36.81 -16.76
C THR A 269 -9.51 37.66 -17.32
N ALA A 270 -8.39 37.02 -17.70
CA ALA A 270 -7.22 37.71 -18.25
C ALA A 270 -7.53 38.49 -19.55
N ILE A 271 -8.46 37.98 -20.38
CA ILE A 271 -8.89 38.66 -21.61
C ILE A 271 -10.14 39.55 -21.45
N GLY A 272 -10.59 39.77 -20.21
CA GLY A 272 -11.73 40.63 -19.90
C GLY A 272 -13.11 40.05 -20.26
N GLN A 273 -13.20 38.74 -20.50
CA GLN A 273 -14.44 38.01 -20.78
C GLN A 273 -15.11 37.53 -19.48
N VAL A 274 -15.59 38.48 -18.68
CA VAL A 274 -16.08 38.24 -17.32
C VAL A 274 -17.26 37.26 -17.27
N GLU A 275 -18.17 37.30 -18.24
CA GLU A 275 -19.34 36.40 -18.26
C GLU A 275 -18.93 34.93 -18.45
N GLN A 276 -18.03 34.68 -19.40
CA GLN A 276 -17.47 33.36 -19.66
C GLN A 276 -16.62 32.88 -18.48
N ALA A 277 -15.86 33.78 -17.86
CA ALA A 277 -15.07 33.45 -16.68
C ALA A 277 -15.95 32.95 -15.54
N ASN A 278 -17.03 33.70 -15.24
CA ASN A 278 -17.96 33.33 -14.18
C ASN A 278 -18.71 32.04 -14.50
N ALA A 279 -19.05 31.80 -15.77
CA ALA A 279 -19.68 30.55 -16.19
C ALA A 279 -18.77 29.33 -15.96
N ALA A 280 -17.48 29.43 -16.30
CA ALA A 280 -16.51 28.35 -16.07
C ALA A 280 -16.32 28.08 -14.56
N TYR A 281 -16.14 29.14 -13.76
CA TYR A 281 -16.04 28.97 -12.30
C TYR A 281 -17.29 28.36 -11.68
N LEU A 282 -18.48 28.75 -12.14
CA LEU A 282 -19.75 28.16 -11.69
C LEU A 282 -19.87 26.68 -12.07
N ASP A 283 -19.37 26.27 -13.23
CA ASP A 283 -19.38 24.87 -13.66
C ASP A 283 -18.61 23.99 -12.67
N ALA A 284 -17.39 24.42 -12.29
CA ALA A 284 -16.57 23.74 -11.28
C ALA A 284 -17.32 23.54 -9.96
N ILE A 285 -17.93 24.61 -9.45
CA ILE A 285 -18.63 24.63 -8.16
C ILE A 285 -19.88 23.72 -8.20
N THR A 286 -20.65 23.79 -9.28
CA THR A 286 -21.95 23.10 -9.37
C THR A 286 -21.79 21.61 -9.65
N ASN A 287 -20.86 21.25 -10.55
CA ASN A 287 -20.74 19.89 -11.05
C ASN A 287 -19.65 19.08 -10.32
N TYR A 288 -18.63 19.75 -9.80
CA TYR A 288 -17.45 19.08 -9.21
C TYR A 288 -17.14 19.58 -7.80
N PRO A 289 -18.11 19.61 -6.85
CA PRO A 289 -17.93 20.25 -5.55
C PRO A 289 -16.90 19.57 -4.63
N LEU A 290 -16.47 18.33 -4.95
CA LEU A 290 -15.44 17.61 -4.19
C LEU A 290 -14.00 18.05 -4.52
N ALA A 291 -13.78 18.69 -5.68
CA ALA A 291 -12.44 19.08 -6.12
C ALA A 291 -11.98 20.38 -5.44
N TYR A 292 -10.72 20.44 -5.02
CA TYR A 292 -10.16 21.65 -4.40
C TYR A 292 -10.09 22.83 -5.38
N ASP A 293 -9.94 22.57 -6.68
CA ASP A 293 -10.00 23.61 -7.70
C ASP A 293 -11.37 24.33 -7.74
N SER A 294 -12.45 23.62 -7.41
CA SER A 294 -13.79 24.21 -7.27
C SER A 294 -13.89 25.18 -6.09
N TYR A 295 -13.15 24.92 -4.99
CA TYR A 295 -13.01 25.88 -3.91
C TYR A 295 -12.25 27.14 -4.35
N THR A 296 -11.18 26.97 -5.13
CA THR A 296 -10.44 28.11 -5.70
C THR A 296 -11.33 28.93 -6.65
N ALA A 297 -12.14 28.28 -7.47
CA ALA A 297 -13.14 28.93 -8.32
C ALA A 297 -14.22 29.68 -7.52
N LEU A 298 -14.69 29.10 -6.41
CA LEU A 298 -15.64 29.74 -5.49
C LEU A 298 -15.05 31.02 -4.89
N VAL A 299 -13.79 30.98 -4.44
CA VAL A 299 -13.10 32.17 -3.91
C VAL A 299 -13.05 33.28 -4.96
N ALA A 300 -12.70 32.95 -6.22
CA ALA A 300 -12.67 33.94 -7.30
C ALA A 300 -14.03 34.61 -7.54
N LEU A 301 -15.14 33.86 -7.53
CA LEU A 301 -16.49 34.42 -7.67
C LEU A 301 -16.89 35.29 -6.47
N VAL A 302 -16.55 34.86 -5.25
CA VAL A 302 -16.83 35.61 -4.02
C VAL A 302 -16.09 36.95 -4.01
N GLU A 303 -14.81 36.96 -4.37
CA GLU A 303 -14.00 38.19 -4.46
C GLU A 303 -14.51 39.13 -5.54
N ALA A 304 -15.01 38.58 -6.66
CA ALA A 304 -15.66 39.35 -7.72
C ALA A 304 -17.06 39.87 -7.34
N GLY A 305 -17.61 39.48 -6.18
CA GLY A 305 -18.97 39.83 -5.76
C GLY A 305 -20.05 39.17 -6.62
N TYR A 306 -19.72 38.08 -7.32
CA TYR A 306 -20.65 37.35 -8.16
C TYR A 306 -21.52 36.40 -7.33
N PRO A 307 -22.85 36.36 -7.55
CA PRO A 307 -23.73 35.51 -6.76
C PRO A 307 -23.52 34.02 -7.07
N VAL A 308 -23.46 33.20 -6.02
CA VAL A 308 -23.39 31.74 -6.11
C VAL A 308 -24.55 31.16 -5.30
N ASN A 309 -25.16 30.09 -5.78
CA ASN A 309 -26.18 29.37 -5.03
C ASN A 309 -25.62 28.93 -3.66
N GLU A 310 -26.35 29.21 -2.59
CA GLU A 310 -25.88 28.94 -1.22
C GLU A 310 -25.76 27.44 -0.91
N LEU A 311 -26.51 26.57 -1.58
CA LEU A 311 -26.33 25.13 -1.46
C LEU A 311 -24.98 24.70 -2.05
N ASP A 312 -24.68 25.13 -3.29
CA ASP A 312 -23.45 24.75 -3.99
C ASP A 312 -22.21 25.33 -3.26
N ARG A 313 -22.31 26.58 -2.78
CA ARG A 313 -21.31 27.17 -1.88
C ARG A 313 -21.07 26.31 -0.65
N GLY A 314 -22.13 25.93 0.05
CA GLY A 314 -22.03 25.13 1.26
C GLY A 314 -21.41 23.75 1.02
N LEU A 315 -21.72 23.11 -0.12
CA LEU A 315 -21.13 21.82 -0.50
C LEU A 315 -19.63 21.94 -0.79
N VAL A 316 -19.22 22.91 -1.62
CA VAL A 316 -17.81 23.16 -1.94
C VAL A 316 -17.01 23.46 -0.66
N ASP A 317 -17.53 24.35 0.19
CA ASP A 317 -16.89 24.69 1.46
C ASP A 317 -16.78 23.45 2.38
N TYR A 318 -17.82 22.62 2.48
CA TYR A 318 -17.81 21.39 3.28
C TYR A 318 -16.75 20.39 2.80
N PHE A 319 -16.63 20.18 1.49
CA PHE A 319 -15.64 19.26 0.93
C PHE A 319 -14.21 19.82 1.01
N ALA A 320 -14.04 21.14 0.97
CA ALA A 320 -12.77 21.81 1.21
C ALA A 320 -12.38 21.90 2.71
N GLY A 321 -13.21 21.37 3.62
CA GLY A 321 -12.96 21.39 5.07
C GLY A 321 -13.19 22.75 5.74
N GLN A 322 -13.91 23.65 5.08
CA GLN A 322 -14.21 25.00 5.56
C GLN A 322 -15.55 25.04 6.33
N ASP A 323 -15.62 24.29 7.44
CA ASP A 323 -16.89 23.99 8.14
C ASP A 323 -17.69 25.24 8.58
N SER A 324 -17.03 26.31 9.03
CA SER A 324 -17.72 27.52 9.51
C SER A 324 -18.46 28.27 8.39
N VAL A 325 -17.85 28.39 7.22
CA VAL A 325 -18.48 29.07 6.08
C VAL A 325 -19.49 28.17 5.37
N ALA A 326 -19.25 26.85 5.35
CA ALA A 326 -20.22 25.86 4.90
C ALA A 326 -21.52 25.94 5.71
N LEU A 327 -21.42 25.94 7.05
CA LEU A 327 -22.56 26.06 7.96
C LEU A 327 -23.37 27.33 7.69
N ALA A 328 -22.69 28.46 7.53
CA ALA A 328 -23.34 29.74 7.24
C ALA A 328 -24.05 29.74 5.88
N ALA A 329 -23.49 29.06 4.86
CA ALA A 329 -24.11 28.92 3.56
C ALA A 329 -25.38 28.05 3.61
N PHE A 330 -25.32 26.89 4.28
CA PHE A 330 -26.50 26.05 4.49
C PHE A 330 -27.61 26.78 5.27
N ASP A 331 -27.25 27.60 6.27
CA ASP A 331 -28.21 28.43 6.99
C ASP A 331 -28.91 29.44 6.08
N ARG A 332 -28.16 30.17 5.25
CA ARG A 332 -28.74 31.11 4.27
C ARG A 332 -29.64 30.39 3.27
N TYR A 333 -29.21 29.23 2.77
CA TYR A 333 -30.02 28.41 1.87
C TYR A 333 -31.36 28.01 2.51
N LEU A 334 -31.34 27.45 3.72
CA LEU A 334 -32.55 27.02 4.43
C LEU A 334 -33.48 28.19 4.79
N GLN A 335 -32.92 29.34 5.19
CA GLN A 335 -33.70 30.56 5.48
C GLN A 335 -34.45 31.11 4.27
N SER A 336 -34.00 30.81 3.04
CA SER A 336 -34.67 31.22 1.81
C SER A 336 -35.98 30.47 1.53
N GLY A 337 -36.26 29.39 2.27
CA GLY A 337 -37.40 28.51 2.03
C GLY A 337 -37.28 27.71 0.73
N PRO A 338 -36.21 26.92 0.52
CA PRO A 338 -35.94 26.25 -0.74
C PRO A 338 -36.91 25.07 -0.96
N VAL A 339 -37.09 24.70 -2.23
CA VAL A 339 -37.93 23.56 -2.62
C VAL A 339 -37.31 22.22 -2.17
N GLU A 340 -35.98 22.10 -2.21
CA GLU A 340 -35.24 20.88 -1.89
C GLU A 340 -34.29 21.09 -0.68
N PRO A 341 -34.81 21.23 0.56
CA PRO A 341 -33.98 21.51 1.73
C PRO A 341 -33.22 20.29 2.28
N ALA A 342 -33.56 19.08 1.84
CA ALA A 342 -33.08 17.83 2.44
C ALA A 342 -31.53 17.70 2.41
N THR A 343 -30.91 18.02 1.27
CA THR A 343 -29.45 17.98 1.11
C THR A 343 -28.75 18.98 2.04
N ALA A 344 -29.31 20.19 2.19
CA ALA A 344 -28.76 21.20 3.09
C ALA A 344 -28.88 20.76 4.56
N TYR A 345 -30.01 20.21 4.99
CA TYR A 345 -30.13 19.64 6.35
C TYR A 345 -29.13 18.51 6.58
N TYR A 346 -28.98 17.61 5.61
CA TYR A 346 -28.04 16.49 5.72
C TYR A 346 -26.59 16.96 5.91
N TYR A 347 -26.08 17.81 5.01
CA TYR A 347 -24.69 18.30 5.09
C TYR A 347 -24.47 19.32 6.21
N LYS A 348 -25.50 20.08 6.60
CA LYS A 348 -25.46 20.87 7.83
C LYS A 348 -25.28 19.96 9.06
N GLY A 349 -25.99 18.83 9.11
CA GLY A 349 -25.79 17.83 10.16
C GLY A 349 -24.37 17.25 10.16
N GLN A 350 -23.83 16.89 8.99
CA GLN A 350 -22.44 16.45 8.87
C GLN A 350 -21.45 17.51 9.38
N THR A 351 -21.66 18.77 9.01
CA THR A 351 -20.81 19.90 9.43
C THR A 351 -20.85 20.11 10.93
N LEU A 352 -22.04 20.11 11.55
CA LEU A 352 -22.20 20.22 12.99
C LEU A 352 -21.52 19.06 13.74
N SER A 353 -21.64 17.83 13.21
CA SER A 353 -20.98 16.66 13.77
C SER A 353 -19.45 16.79 13.76
N ARG A 354 -18.85 17.27 12.64
CA ARG A 354 -17.40 17.58 12.56
C ARG A 354 -16.95 18.63 13.58
N MET A 355 -17.84 19.58 13.89
CA MET A 355 -17.61 20.63 14.89
C MET A 355 -17.89 20.16 16.33
N GLY A 356 -18.35 18.92 16.54
CA GLY A 356 -18.66 18.35 17.86
C GLY A 356 -20.07 18.68 18.40
N ASP A 357 -20.94 19.32 17.61
CA ASP A 357 -22.34 19.55 17.98
C ASP A 357 -23.23 18.38 17.52
N PHE A 358 -23.12 17.25 18.22
CA PHE A 358 -23.85 16.03 17.89
C PHE A 358 -25.36 16.16 18.08
N ALA A 359 -25.82 16.94 19.07
CA ALA A 359 -27.24 17.16 19.29
C ALA A 359 -27.85 18.00 18.16
N GLY A 360 -27.15 19.07 17.74
CA GLY A 360 -27.53 19.87 16.59
C GLY A 360 -27.53 19.06 15.29
N ALA A 361 -26.54 18.19 15.11
CA ALA A 361 -26.45 17.29 13.96
C ALA A 361 -27.64 16.34 13.86
N ILE A 362 -27.95 15.61 14.95
CA ILE A 362 -29.13 14.72 15.03
C ILE A 362 -30.41 15.50 14.73
N ALA A 363 -30.56 16.71 15.27
CA ALA A 363 -31.74 17.53 15.01
C ALA A 363 -31.90 17.89 13.52
N GLN A 364 -30.81 18.06 12.76
CA GLN A 364 -30.90 18.29 11.32
C GLN A 364 -31.26 17.02 10.56
N TRP A 365 -30.67 15.88 10.89
CA TRP A 365 -31.04 14.60 10.27
C TRP A 365 -32.49 14.21 10.57
N ASP A 366 -33.01 14.54 11.76
CA ASP A 366 -34.41 14.36 12.09
C ASP A 366 -35.36 15.16 11.18
N GLN A 367 -34.94 16.34 10.68
CA GLN A 367 -35.70 17.07 9.66
C GLN A 367 -35.79 16.28 8.36
N VAL A 368 -34.68 15.69 7.92
CA VAL A 368 -34.65 14.83 6.72
C VAL A 368 -35.54 13.61 6.92
N ILE A 369 -35.37 12.91 8.04
CA ILE A 369 -36.08 11.67 8.37
C ILE A 369 -37.59 11.87 8.40
N SER A 370 -38.04 12.94 9.06
CA SER A 370 -39.47 13.17 9.33
C SER A 370 -40.20 13.83 8.16
N ASN A 371 -39.53 14.73 7.44
CA ASN A 371 -40.19 15.62 6.48
C ASN A 371 -39.81 15.35 5.01
N HIS A 372 -38.77 14.56 4.74
CA HIS A 372 -38.19 14.39 3.40
C HIS A 372 -37.93 12.91 3.04
N VAL A 373 -38.95 12.06 3.23
CA VAL A 373 -38.88 10.59 3.10
C VAL A 373 -38.52 10.05 1.72
N TYR A 374 -38.66 10.87 0.67
CA TYR A 374 -38.32 10.51 -0.72
C TYR A 374 -36.99 11.12 -1.18
N SER A 375 -36.27 11.83 -0.32
CA SER A 375 -34.97 12.43 -0.66
C SER A 375 -33.88 11.36 -0.79
N GLY A 376 -32.91 11.59 -1.68
CA GLY A 376 -31.78 10.68 -1.88
C GLY A 376 -30.87 10.51 -0.65
N VAL A 377 -30.96 11.44 0.31
CA VAL A 377 -30.20 11.43 1.58
C VAL A 377 -31.00 10.86 2.75
N TRP A 378 -32.24 10.40 2.55
CA TRP A 378 -33.11 9.97 3.64
C TRP A 378 -32.53 8.79 4.43
N ALA A 379 -32.10 7.72 3.75
CA ALA A 379 -31.48 6.58 4.41
C ALA A 379 -30.16 6.97 5.09
N ASN A 380 -29.35 7.83 4.44
CA ASN A 380 -28.10 8.33 5.01
C ASN A 380 -28.34 9.13 6.31
N ALA A 381 -29.43 9.88 6.41
CA ALA A 381 -29.77 10.60 7.64
C ALA A 381 -30.06 9.64 8.82
N TRP A 382 -30.76 8.53 8.58
CA TRP A 382 -30.97 7.49 9.60
C TRP A 382 -29.65 6.86 10.07
N GLU A 383 -28.80 6.49 9.11
CA GLU A 383 -27.47 5.91 9.36
C GLU A 383 -26.59 6.87 10.17
N GLN A 384 -26.47 8.13 9.77
CA GLN A 384 -25.64 9.13 10.46
C GLN A 384 -26.17 9.42 11.87
N LYS A 385 -27.49 9.44 12.06
CA LYS A 385 -28.11 9.55 13.38
C LYS A 385 -27.74 8.38 14.28
N ALA A 386 -27.97 7.15 13.81
CA ALA A 386 -27.64 5.94 14.57
C ALA A 386 -26.14 5.87 14.89
N TYR A 387 -25.29 6.14 13.90
CA TYR A 387 -23.84 6.20 14.07
C TYR A 387 -23.43 7.19 15.15
N THR A 388 -23.98 8.40 15.10
CA THR A 388 -23.67 9.44 16.09
C THR A 388 -24.12 9.04 17.50
N GLN A 389 -25.29 8.40 17.62
CA GLN A 389 -25.80 7.91 18.89
C GLN A 389 -24.87 6.86 19.53
N TRP A 390 -24.50 5.79 18.81
CA TRP A 390 -23.68 4.74 19.45
C TRP A 390 -22.20 5.11 19.55
N TYR A 391 -21.64 5.82 18.56
CA TYR A 391 -20.19 6.05 18.49
C TYR A 391 -19.74 7.27 19.30
N PHE A 392 -20.45 8.40 19.20
CA PHE A 392 -20.05 9.65 19.87
C PHE A 392 -20.76 9.87 21.21
N LEU A 393 -21.93 9.25 21.42
CA LEU A 393 -22.76 9.49 22.61
C LEU A 393 -22.93 8.25 23.51
N ASP A 394 -22.35 7.10 23.15
CA ASP A 394 -22.51 5.82 23.85
C ASP A 394 -24.00 5.41 24.08
N MET A 395 -24.91 5.88 23.23
CA MET A 395 -26.36 5.61 23.28
C MET A 395 -26.71 4.36 22.45
N TYR A 396 -26.21 3.21 22.87
CA TYR A 396 -26.37 1.94 22.13
C TYR A 396 -27.84 1.55 21.94
N ALA A 397 -28.67 1.64 22.99
CA ALA A 397 -30.08 1.26 22.91
C ALA A 397 -30.87 2.18 21.96
N GLU A 398 -30.60 3.48 21.97
CA GLU A 398 -31.24 4.45 21.08
C GLU A 398 -30.79 4.30 19.63
N ALA A 399 -29.51 4.00 19.41
CA ALA A 399 -28.97 3.73 18.08
C ALA A 399 -29.58 2.46 17.48
N GLU A 400 -29.61 1.37 18.25
CA GLU A 400 -30.23 0.11 17.85
C GLU A 400 -31.71 0.33 17.50
N LYS A 401 -32.45 1.03 18.36
CA LYS A 401 -33.84 1.40 18.10
C LYS A 401 -33.97 2.21 16.80
N THR A 402 -33.11 3.21 16.59
CA THR A 402 -33.13 4.04 15.36
C THR A 402 -32.96 3.17 14.11
N LEU A 403 -32.07 2.19 14.14
CA LEU A 403 -31.85 1.26 13.02
C LEU A 403 -33.06 0.32 12.82
N LEU A 404 -33.64 -0.21 13.90
CA LEU A 404 -34.83 -1.06 13.84
C LEU A 404 -36.09 -0.29 13.40
N ASP A 405 -36.22 0.98 13.78
CA ASP A 405 -37.30 1.87 13.36
C ASP A 405 -37.25 2.08 11.84
N PHE A 406 -36.06 2.24 11.24
CA PHE A 406 -35.89 2.27 9.78
C PHE A 406 -36.38 0.97 9.11
N VAL A 407 -35.94 -0.20 9.63
CA VAL A 407 -36.32 -1.51 9.09
C VAL A 407 -37.84 -1.72 9.18
N SER A 408 -38.46 -1.34 10.30
CA SER A 408 -39.91 -1.47 10.49
C SER A 408 -40.72 -0.51 9.61
N THR A 409 -40.21 0.70 9.38
CA THR A 409 -40.86 1.73 8.55
C THR A 409 -40.78 1.38 7.07
N SER A 410 -39.64 0.86 6.62
CA SER A 410 -39.34 0.61 5.21
C SER A 410 -38.71 -0.78 4.98
N PRO A 411 -39.40 -1.89 5.29
CA PRO A 411 -38.82 -3.23 5.26
C PRO A 411 -38.40 -3.69 3.86
N GLY A 412 -38.98 -3.12 2.80
CA GLY A 412 -38.61 -3.38 1.40
C GLY A 412 -37.52 -2.46 0.84
N HIS A 413 -36.96 -1.54 1.64
CA HIS A 413 -35.90 -0.65 1.18
C HIS A 413 -34.64 -1.47 0.85
N PRO A 414 -33.86 -1.12 -0.20
CA PRO A 414 -32.65 -1.86 -0.57
C PRO A 414 -31.60 -2.00 0.54
N ARG A 415 -31.57 -1.03 1.48
CA ARG A 415 -30.69 -1.03 2.67
C ARG A 415 -31.32 -1.66 3.93
N ALA A 416 -32.54 -2.21 3.89
CA ALA A 416 -33.19 -2.71 5.11
C ALA A 416 -32.41 -3.85 5.79
N ALA A 417 -31.83 -4.77 4.99
CA ALA A 417 -30.99 -5.84 5.52
C ALA A 417 -29.70 -5.32 6.18
N GLU A 418 -29.10 -4.27 5.62
CA GLU A 418 -27.91 -3.59 6.18
C GLU A 418 -28.24 -2.95 7.53
N PHE A 419 -29.35 -2.21 7.63
CA PHE A 419 -29.76 -1.58 8.89
C PHE A 419 -30.06 -2.60 9.99
N LEU A 420 -30.67 -3.74 9.64
CA LEU A 420 -30.90 -4.83 10.61
C LEU A 420 -29.58 -5.50 11.03
N PHE A 421 -28.64 -5.67 10.10
CA PHE A 421 -27.29 -6.14 10.39
C PHE A 421 -26.54 -5.20 11.35
N ASP A 422 -26.66 -3.89 11.14
CA ASP A 422 -26.03 -2.88 11.99
C ASP A 422 -26.70 -2.80 13.37
N ALA A 423 -28.01 -3.00 13.47
CA ALA A 423 -28.70 -3.10 14.77
C ALA A 423 -28.12 -4.25 15.61
N ALA A 424 -27.93 -5.43 14.99
CA ALA A 424 -27.27 -6.57 15.65
C ALA A 424 -25.83 -6.24 16.08
N ARG A 425 -25.10 -5.46 15.26
CA ARG A 425 -23.75 -5.00 15.60
C ARG A 425 -23.74 -4.04 16.79
N VAL A 426 -24.69 -3.13 16.87
CA VAL A 426 -24.83 -2.21 18.00
C VAL A 426 -25.15 -2.98 19.28
N ALA A 427 -26.04 -3.98 19.24
CA ALA A 427 -26.30 -4.88 20.36
C ALA A 427 -25.04 -5.65 20.81
N GLU A 428 -24.24 -6.16 19.86
CA GLU A 428 -22.97 -6.85 20.16
C GLU A 428 -21.96 -5.93 20.85
N ARG A 429 -21.86 -4.67 20.40
CA ARG A 429 -21.00 -3.65 21.03
C ARG A 429 -21.47 -3.26 22.43
N ASN A 430 -22.78 -3.32 22.68
CA ASN A 430 -23.37 -3.17 24.01
C ASN A 430 -23.18 -4.43 24.89
N ASN A 431 -22.44 -5.44 24.41
CA ASN A 431 -22.20 -6.72 25.07
C ASN A 431 -23.48 -7.55 25.31
N ASP A 432 -24.57 -7.26 24.59
CA ASP A 432 -25.79 -8.08 24.58
C ASP A 432 -25.69 -9.13 23.46
N LEU A 433 -24.86 -10.15 23.71
CA LEU A 433 -24.54 -11.19 22.73
C LEU A 433 -25.74 -12.07 22.36
N GLU A 434 -26.67 -12.27 23.29
CA GLU A 434 -27.88 -13.03 23.03
C GLU A 434 -28.79 -12.26 22.08
N HIS A 435 -29.04 -10.97 22.34
CA HIS A 435 -29.87 -10.15 21.47
C HIS A 435 -29.22 -9.95 20.10
N ALA A 436 -27.91 -9.70 20.06
CA ALA A 436 -27.16 -9.61 18.81
C ALA A 436 -27.31 -10.87 17.94
N ALA A 437 -27.20 -12.07 18.54
CA ALA A 437 -27.41 -13.32 17.82
C ALA A 437 -28.83 -13.43 17.25
N GLN A 438 -29.85 -13.06 18.03
CA GLN A 438 -31.25 -13.06 17.56
C GLN A 438 -31.45 -12.09 16.38
N LEU A 439 -30.91 -10.88 16.45
CA LEU A 439 -31.02 -9.89 15.37
C LEU A 439 -30.29 -10.35 14.10
N TRP A 440 -29.11 -10.94 14.21
CA TRP A 440 -28.41 -11.50 13.05
C TRP A 440 -29.12 -12.73 12.45
N GLU A 441 -29.72 -13.60 13.27
CA GLU A 441 -30.57 -14.68 12.78
C GLU A 441 -31.80 -14.15 12.02
N ARG A 442 -32.37 -13.01 12.46
CA ARG A 442 -33.45 -12.31 11.75
C ARG A 442 -33.03 -11.83 10.37
N VAL A 443 -31.80 -11.31 10.18
CA VAL A 443 -31.32 -10.90 8.83
C VAL A 443 -31.45 -12.06 7.84
N ALA A 444 -30.98 -13.25 8.21
CA ALA A 444 -31.06 -14.41 7.31
C ALA A 444 -32.48 -14.98 7.15
N ALA A 445 -33.38 -14.74 8.10
CA ALA A 445 -34.78 -15.16 8.01
C ALA A 445 -35.64 -14.20 7.18
N GLU A 446 -35.47 -12.89 7.38
CA GLU A 446 -36.26 -11.82 6.75
C GLU A 446 -35.69 -11.43 5.38
N TYR A 447 -34.36 -11.52 5.20
CA TYR A 447 -33.63 -11.11 3.99
C TYR A 447 -32.69 -12.21 3.46
N PRO A 448 -33.16 -13.45 3.20
CA PRO A 448 -32.31 -14.59 2.85
C PRO A 448 -31.52 -14.42 1.53
N ALA A 449 -31.94 -13.51 0.65
CA ALA A 449 -31.25 -13.21 -0.61
C ALA A 449 -30.22 -12.06 -0.48
N SER A 450 -30.09 -11.46 0.70
CA SER A 450 -29.13 -10.39 0.96
C SER A 450 -27.72 -10.94 1.13
N ASP A 451 -26.71 -10.20 0.65
CA ASP A 451 -25.30 -10.52 0.89
C ASP A 451 -24.93 -10.54 2.39
N TYR A 452 -25.75 -9.89 3.25
CA TYR A 452 -25.59 -9.93 4.70
C TYR A 452 -26.01 -11.26 5.35
N ALA A 453 -26.81 -12.10 4.67
CA ALA A 453 -27.45 -13.27 5.30
C ALA A 453 -26.43 -14.28 5.84
N PHE A 454 -25.43 -14.66 5.04
CA PHE A 454 -24.40 -15.62 5.46
C PHE A 454 -23.56 -15.06 6.62
N ARG A 455 -23.04 -13.84 6.48
CA ARG A 455 -22.19 -13.23 7.53
C ARG A 455 -22.97 -12.98 8.82
N SER A 456 -24.26 -12.65 8.74
CA SER A 456 -25.12 -12.51 9.91
C SER A 456 -25.23 -13.82 10.68
N LEU A 457 -25.62 -14.92 10.02
CA LEU A 457 -25.70 -16.22 10.68
C LEU A 457 -24.35 -16.65 11.28
N PHE A 458 -23.26 -16.37 10.58
CA PHE A 458 -21.92 -16.61 11.11
C PHE A 458 -21.66 -15.83 12.41
N LEU A 459 -21.95 -14.53 12.43
CA LEU A 459 -21.79 -13.70 13.63
C LEU A 459 -22.76 -14.08 14.76
N ALA A 460 -23.95 -14.59 14.44
CA ALA A 460 -24.86 -15.17 15.44
C ALA A 460 -24.23 -16.41 16.10
N GLY A 461 -23.64 -17.31 15.32
CA GLY A 461 -22.89 -18.47 15.84
C GLY A 461 -21.72 -18.04 16.73
N ILE A 462 -20.94 -17.05 16.30
CA ILE A 462 -19.82 -16.49 17.10
C ILE A 462 -20.32 -15.85 18.40
N SER A 463 -21.43 -15.13 18.36
CA SER A 463 -22.00 -14.49 19.56
C SER A 463 -22.48 -15.51 20.58
N ARG A 464 -23.14 -16.60 20.12
CA ARG A 464 -23.50 -17.74 20.96
C ARG A 464 -22.26 -18.44 21.55
N TYR A 465 -21.23 -18.66 20.72
CA TYR A 465 -19.97 -19.26 21.17
C TYR A 465 -19.30 -18.43 22.28
N ARG A 466 -19.25 -17.10 22.10
CA ARG A 466 -18.74 -16.14 23.11
C ARG A 466 -19.57 -16.13 24.39
N ASN A 467 -20.89 -16.34 24.28
CA ASN A 467 -21.79 -16.44 25.43
C ASN A 467 -21.72 -17.82 26.13
N GLY A 468 -20.88 -18.75 25.67
CA GLY A 468 -20.78 -20.11 26.20
C GLY A 468 -21.89 -21.06 25.76
N ASP A 469 -22.80 -20.63 24.87
CA ASP A 469 -23.83 -21.47 24.26
C ASP A 469 -23.25 -22.27 23.08
N TYR A 470 -22.37 -23.22 23.39
CA TYR A 470 -21.67 -24.01 22.36
C TYR A 470 -22.63 -24.90 21.56
N ASN A 471 -23.68 -25.42 22.19
CA ASN A 471 -24.69 -26.24 21.51
C ASN A 471 -25.53 -25.40 20.54
N GLY A 472 -26.00 -24.22 20.96
CA GLY A 472 -26.71 -23.29 20.08
C GLY A 472 -25.83 -22.78 18.94
N ALA A 473 -24.57 -22.44 19.24
CA ALA A 473 -23.58 -22.06 18.22
C ALA A 473 -23.36 -23.18 17.19
N GLN A 474 -23.21 -24.43 17.64
CA GLN A 474 -23.05 -25.58 16.76
C GLN A 474 -24.23 -25.75 15.79
N VAL A 475 -25.47 -25.58 16.26
CA VAL A 475 -26.67 -25.65 15.41
C VAL A 475 -26.62 -24.59 14.31
N VAL A 476 -26.19 -23.37 14.65
CA VAL A 476 -26.03 -22.29 13.67
C VAL A 476 -24.92 -22.60 12.64
N PHE A 477 -23.77 -23.11 13.08
CA PHE A 477 -22.67 -23.47 12.17
C PHE A 477 -23.00 -24.67 11.27
N ILE A 478 -23.77 -25.65 11.74
CA ILE A 478 -24.29 -26.73 10.90
C ILE A 478 -25.22 -26.17 9.83
N ARG A 479 -26.13 -25.24 10.21
CA ARG A 479 -26.99 -24.56 9.23
C ARG A 479 -26.19 -23.77 8.18
N LEU A 480 -25.05 -23.19 8.56
CA LEU A 480 -24.15 -22.50 7.63
C LEU A 480 -23.52 -23.43 6.59
N GLN A 481 -23.30 -24.71 6.92
CA GLN A 481 -22.77 -25.69 5.96
C GLN A 481 -23.74 -25.86 4.77
N GLU A 482 -25.05 -25.83 5.02
CA GLU A 482 -26.09 -26.01 4.00
C GLU A 482 -26.23 -24.80 3.06
N ILE A 483 -25.90 -23.59 3.53
CA ILE A 483 -26.04 -22.36 2.74
C ILE A 483 -24.70 -21.82 2.22
N ALA A 484 -23.58 -22.51 2.49
CA ALA A 484 -22.26 -22.11 2.04
C ALA A 484 -22.20 -22.06 0.50
N ALA A 485 -21.90 -20.88 -0.04
CA ALA A 485 -21.86 -20.61 -1.47
C ALA A 485 -20.52 -21.01 -2.13
N ASN A 486 -19.46 -21.18 -1.34
CA ASN A 486 -18.13 -21.53 -1.82
C ASN A 486 -17.36 -22.43 -0.83
N ILE A 487 -16.21 -22.94 -1.27
CA ILE A 487 -15.37 -23.88 -0.51
C ILE A 487 -14.83 -23.27 0.79
N THR A 488 -14.47 -21.98 0.78
CA THR A 488 -13.97 -21.26 1.96
C THR A 488 -15.04 -21.14 3.04
N GLN A 489 -16.27 -20.77 2.66
CA GLN A 489 -17.41 -20.73 3.56
C GLN A 489 -17.74 -22.10 4.16
N ARG A 490 -17.58 -23.16 3.36
CA ARG A 490 -17.77 -24.54 3.83
C ARG A 490 -16.70 -24.97 4.82
N SER A 491 -15.42 -24.71 4.53
CA SER A 491 -14.31 -24.98 5.43
C SER A 491 -14.46 -24.24 6.76
N MET A 492 -14.82 -22.95 6.69
CA MET A 492 -15.13 -22.11 7.86
C MET A 492 -16.25 -22.70 8.72
N ALA A 493 -17.35 -23.15 8.12
CA ALA A 493 -18.47 -23.74 8.86
C ALA A 493 -18.08 -25.07 9.54
N TYR A 494 -17.31 -25.94 8.87
CA TYR A 494 -16.78 -27.16 9.49
C TYR A 494 -15.82 -26.85 10.64
N PHE A 495 -14.92 -25.89 10.44
CA PHE A 495 -13.95 -25.48 11.45
C PHE A 495 -14.63 -24.99 12.73
N TRP A 496 -15.60 -24.09 12.60
CA TRP A 496 -16.33 -23.56 13.75
C TRP A 496 -17.29 -24.57 14.39
N THR A 497 -17.81 -25.53 13.61
CA THR A 497 -18.53 -26.70 14.15
C THR A 497 -17.60 -27.52 15.05
N ALA A 498 -16.36 -27.78 14.62
CA ALA A 498 -15.38 -28.50 15.41
C ALA A 498 -15.00 -27.76 16.70
N LYS A 499 -14.84 -26.43 16.64
CA LYS A 499 -14.57 -25.59 17.82
C LYS A 499 -15.69 -25.69 18.85
N CYS A 500 -16.95 -25.72 18.42
CA CYS A 500 -18.10 -25.90 19.31
C CYS A 500 -18.11 -27.30 19.95
N GLN A 501 -17.84 -28.35 19.17
CA GLN A 501 -17.78 -29.74 19.66
C GLN A 501 -16.66 -29.93 20.70
N ALA A 502 -15.46 -29.38 20.42
CA ALA A 502 -14.34 -29.43 21.36
C ALA A 502 -14.67 -28.69 22.66
N ALA A 503 -15.28 -27.50 22.59
CA ALA A 503 -15.71 -26.74 23.76
C ALA A 503 -16.81 -27.45 24.57
N ALA A 504 -17.64 -28.28 23.91
CA ALA A 504 -18.63 -29.14 24.55
C ALA A 504 -18.05 -30.47 25.09
N GLY A 505 -16.76 -30.76 24.87
CA GLY A 505 -16.07 -31.96 25.34
C GLY A 505 -16.21 -33.20 24.42
N ASP A 506 -16.66 -33.03 23.18
CA ASP A 506 -16.74 -34.10 22.17
C ASP A 506 -15.55 -34.06 21.21
N ASP A 507 -14.39 -34.50 21.70
CA ASP A 507 -13.13 -34.50 20.94
C ASP A 507 -13.18 -35.39 19.69
N THR A 508 -14.00 -36.44 19.69
CA THR A 508 -14.12 -37.36 18.55
C THR A 508 -14.87 -36.68 17.41
N ALA A 509 -16.00 -36.04 17.70
CA ALA A 509 -16.73 -35.28 16.70
C ALA A 509 -15.91 -34.07 16.22
N ALA A 510 -15.26 -33.35 17.14
CA ALA A 510 -14.39 -32.22 16.82
C ALA A 510 -13.28 -32.61 15.85
N ARG A 511 -12.59 -33.73 16.10
CA ARG A 511 -11.55 -34.24 15.19
C ARG A 511 -12.12 -34.54 13.81
N SER A 512 -13.29 -35.18 13.72
CA SER A 512 -13.92 -35.48 12.43
C SER A 512 -14.28 -34.21 11.65
N SER A 513 -14.83 -33.18 12.31
CA SER A 513 -15.12 -31.90 11.65
C SER A 513 -13.85 -31.13 11.25
N LEU A 514 -12.76 -31.21 12.01
CA LEU A 514 -11.46 -30.67 11.59
C LEU A 514 -10.91 -31.38 10.34
N GLU A 515 -11.05 -32.70 10.25
CA GLU A 515 -10.65 -33.46 9.05
C GLU A 515 -11.46 -32.99 7.82
N GLN A 516 -12.77 -32.76 7.96
CA GLN A 516 -13.60 -32.19 6.89
C GLN A 516 -13.16 -30.76 6.51
N ALA A 517 -12.91 -29.89 7.49
CA ALA A 517 -12.40 -28.54 7.24
C ALA A 517 -11.08 -28.58 6.47
N SER A 518 -10.14 -29.44 6.86
CA SER A 518 -8.81 -29.56 6.25
C SER A 518 -8.81 -29.94 4.76
N LEU A 519 -9.87 -30.60 4.30
CA LEU A 519 -10.04 -31.07 2.92
C LEU A 519 -10.92 -30.14 2.07
N ALA A 520 -11.74 -29.30 2.70
CA ALA A 520 -12.76 -28.52 2.00
C ALA A 520 -12.16 -27.41 1.12
N ASP A 521 -11.10 -26.74 1.58
CA ASP A 521 -10.43 -25.65 0.86
C ASP A 521 -8.90 -25.77 1.04
N PRO A 522 -8.21 -26.64 0.28
CA PRO A 522 -6.86 -27.11 0.62
C PRO A 522 -5.74 -26.06 0.67
N THR A 523 -5.97 -24.80 0.29
CA THR A 523 -5.00 -23.71 0.46
C THR A 523 -5.56 -22.56 1.28
N GLY A 524 -6.83 -22.61 1.67
CA GLY A 524 -7.49 -21.58 2.46
C GLY A 524 -7.21 -21.68 3.96
N TYR A 525 -7.32 -20.53 4.62
CA TYR A 525 -7.02 -20.32 6.04
C TYR A 525 -7.59 -21.39 6.97
N TYR A 526 -8.90 -21.66 6.92
CA TYR A 526 -9.55 -22.58 7.86
C TYR A 526 -9.07 -24.02 7.69
N SER A 527 -8.72 -24.43 6.47
CA SER A 527 -8.22 -25.77 6.20
C SER A 527 -6.77 -25.94 6.69
N GLU A 528 -5.92 -24.93 6.47
CA GLU A 528 -4.56 -24.93 7.00
C GLU A 528 -4.54 -24.80 8.53
N ARG A 529 -5.45 -24.01 9.09
CA ARG A 529 -5.64 -23.91 10.54
C ARG A 529 -6.14 -25.22 11.13
N ALA A 530 -7.08 -25.90 10.47
CA ALA A 530 -7.54 -27.22 10.87
C ALA A 530 -6.40 -28.26 10.86
N ARG A 531 -5.53 -28.24 9.84
CA ARG A 531 -4.32 -29.08 9.80
C ARG A 531 -3.39 -28.82 10.98
N ASP A 532 -3.16 -27.56 11.33
CA ASP A 532 -2.34 -27.21 12.48
C ASP A 532 -2.97 -27.68 13.79
N MET A 533 -4.30 -27.55 13.97
CA MET A 533 -4.99 -28.12 15.13
C MET A 533 -4.88 -29.65 15.21
N LEU A 534 -5.10 -30.36 14.10
CA LEU A 534 -4.96 -31.83 14.03
C LEU A 534 -3.54 -32.31 14.36
N ALA A 535 -2.53 -31.49 14.06
CA ALA A 535 -1.13 -31.75 14.35
C ALA A 535 -0.67 -31.22 15.73
N GLY A 536 -1.55 -30.59 16.52
CA GLY A 536 -1.20 -29.97 17.80
C GLY A 536 -0.23 -28.79 17.67
N ARG A 537 -0.21 -28.10 16.51
CA ARG A 537 0.65 -26.95 16.24
C ARG A 537 -0.09 -25.64 16.52
N ALA A 538 0.62 -24.71 17.16
CA ALA A 538 0.15 -23.34 17.31
C ALA A 538 0.17 -22.59 15.96
N PRO A 539 -0.67 -21.57 15.76
CA PRO A 539 -0.59 -20.72 14.58
C PRO A 539 0.81 -20.12 14.40
N PHE A 540 1.23 -19.92 13.15
CA PHE A 540 2.55 -19.36 12.80
C PHE A 540 3.76 -20.14 13.35
N THR A 541 3.60 -21.42 13.70
CA THR A 541 4.76 -22.26 14.09
C THR A 541 5.67 -22.47 12.88
N PRO A 542 6.95 -21.99 12.92
CA PRO A 542 7.91 -22.17 11.83
C PRO A 542 8.38 -23.63 11.71
N PRO A 543 8.98 -24.00 10.56
CA PRO A 543 9.66 -25.29 10.45
C PRO A 543 10.88 -25.35 11.40
N GLN A 544 11.27 -26.56 11.82
CA GLN A 544 12.43 -26.72 12.72
C GLN A 544 13.75 -26.39 12.01
N MET A 545 13.85 -26.74 10.73
CA MET A 545 14.96 -26.40 9.86
C MET A 545 14.40 -25.85 8.56
N TYR A 546 15.01 -24.80 8.05
CA TYR A 546 14.65 -24.23 6.76
C TYR A 546 15.89 -23.93 5.94
N ASP A 547 15.73 -23.95 4.62
CA ASP A 547 16.79 -23.64 3.67
C ASP A 547 16.22 -22.83 2.52
N ILE A 548 16.72 -21.61 2.38
CA ILE A 548 16.30 -20.64 1.36
C ILE A 548 17.22 -20.64 0.14
N ALA A 549 18.23 -21.52 0.09
CA ALA A 549 19.11 -21.64 -1.06
C ALA A 549 18.35 -22.23 -2.24
N ILE A 550 18.47 -21.56 -3.40
CA ILE A 550 17.76 -21.91 -4.64
C ILE A 550 18.82 -22.21 -5.72
N ASP A 551 18.79 -23.42 -6.29
CA ASP A 551 19.59 -23.76 -7.47
C ASP A 551 18.82 -23.32 -8.73
N ARG A 552 18.88 -22.01 -9.01
CA ARG A 552 18.16 -21.39 -10.13
C ARG A 552 18.45 -22.07 -11.47
N PHE A 553 19.69 -22.56 -11.69
CA PHE A 553 20.06 -23.19 -12.95
C PHE A 553 19.34 -24.54 -13.12
N SER A 554 19.40 -25.40 -12.10
CA SER A 554 18.73 -26.70 -12.13
C SER A 554 17.21 -26.54 -12.21
N GLU A 555 16.65 -25.64 -11.41
CA GLU A 555 15.20 -25.41 -11.38
C GLU A 555 14.65 -24.87 -12.70
N ARG A 556 15.37 -23.93 -13.35
CA ARG A 556 14.99 -23.44 -14.68
C ARG A 556 15.08 -24.52 -15.75
N GLN A 557 16.09 -25.39 -15.69
CA GLN A 557 16.19 -26.51 -16.64
C GLN A 557 14.98 -27.44 -16.57
N GLU A 558 14.52 -27.76 -15.35
CA GLU A 558 13.30 -28.56 -15.14
C GLU A 558 12.05 -27.81 -15.63
N ALA A 559 11.92 -26.53 -15.29
CA ALA A 559 10.80 -25.70 -15.72
C ALA A 559 10.73 -25.55 -17.24
N ASP A 560 11.87 -25.40 -17.92
CA ASP A 560 11.96 -25.34 -19.38
C ASP A 560 11.49 -26.65 -20.04
N ALA A 561 11.89 -27.79 -19.48
CA ALA A 561 11.44 -29.10 -19.96
C ALA A 561 9.92 -29.27 -19.76
N TRP A 562 9.42 -28.87 -18.60
CA TRP A 562 7.99 -28.86 -18.29
C TRP A 562 7.20 -27.94 -19.23
N MET A 563 7.70 -26.72 -19.50
CA MET A 563 7.09 -25.77 -20.44
C MET A 563 6.95 -26.36 -21.84
N ARG A 564 8.01 -27.01 -22.35
CA ARG A 564 7.96 -27.67 -23.67
C ARG A 564 6.91 -28.78 -23.70
N SER A 565 6.86 -29.60 -22.66
CA SER A 565 5.91 -30.72 -22.59
C SER A 565 4.46 -30.26 -22.43
N THR A 566 4.19 -29.30 -21.54
CA THR A 566 2.84 -28.84 -21.15
C THR A 566 2.17 -28.09 -22.29
N PHE A 567 2.92 -27.25 -23.00
CA PHE A 567 2.39 -26.42 -24.07
C PHE A 567 2.72 -26.93 -25.48
N SER A 568 3.22 -28.17 -25.59
CA SER A 568 3.60 -28.80 -26.87
C SER A 568 4.53 -27.93 -27.73
N LEU A 569 5.51 -27.29 -27.08
CA LEU A 569 6.48 -26.43 -27.76
C LEU A 569 7.60 -27.27 -28.38
N LEU A 570 8.21 -26.75 -29.45
CA LEU A 570 9.30 -27.44 -30.14
C LEU A 570 10.51 -27.64 -29.21
N PRO A 571 11.24 -28.77 -29.31
CA PRO A 571 12.43 -29.05 -28.48
C PRO A 571 13.50 -27.94 -28.53
N GLU A 572 13.66 -27.33 -29.69
CA GLU A 572 14.59 -26.22 -29.96
C GLU A 572 14.12 -24.86 -29.42
N HIS A 573 12.93 -24.78 -28.82
CA HIS A 573 12.45 -23.54 -28.22
C HIS A 573 13.39 -23.15 -27.05
N ASP A 574 14.10 -22.05 -27.21
CA ASP A 574 15.16 -21.60 -26.31
C ASP A 574 14.62 -20.57 -25.31
N PHE A 575 14.61 -20.86 -24.01
CA PHE A 575 14.14 -19.96 -22.96
C PHE A 575 15.25 -19.15 -22.28
N SER A 576 16.50 -19.24 -22.74
CA SER A 576 17.65 -18.57 -22.11
C SER A 576 17.64 -17.05 -22.18
N GLY A 577 16.72 -16.46 -22.95
CA GLY A 577 16.55 -15.01 -23.02
C GLY A 577 15.14 -14.60 -23.47
N LEU A 578 15.02 -13.35 -23.91
CA LEU A 578 13.74 -12.74 -24.28
C LEU A 578 13.20 -13.17 -25.64
N GLY A 579 14.02 -13.82 -26.48
CA GLY A 579 13.60 -14.32 -27.79
C GLY A 579 12.99 -13.20 -28.65
N PRO A 580 11.80 -13.40 -29.26
CA PRO A 580 11.14 -12.36 -30.06
C PRO A 580 10.83 -11.07 -29.31
N LEU A 581 10.71 -11.11 -27.98
CA LEU A 581 10.38 -9.94 -27.17
C LEU A 581 11.53 -8.93 -27.08
N ALA A 582 12.76 -9.35 -27.36
CA ALA A 582 13.95 -8.49 -27.25
C ALA A 582 13.87 -7.23 -28.13
N GLY A 583 13.08 -7.26 -29.21
CA GLY A 583 12.86 -6.11 -30.10
C GLY A 583 11.55 -5.37 -29.88
N ASP A 584 10.74 -5.70 -28.87
CA ASP A 584 9.52 -4.96 -28.57
C ASP A 584 9.89 -3.57 -28.02
N GLU A 585 9.34 -2.52 -28.63
CA GLU A 585 9.67 -1.13 -28.27
C GLU A 585 9.38 -0.82 -26.81
N ARG A 586 8.35 -1.43 -26.20
CA ARG A 586 8.03 -1.23 -24.78
C ARG A 586 9.09 -1.85 -23.89
N LEU A 587 9.62 -3.01 -24.25
CA LEU A 587 10.73 -3.62 -23.51
C LEU A 587 11.98 -2.73 -23.57
N VAL A 588 12.29 -2.20 -24.76
CA VAL A 588 13.45 -1.32 -24.97
C VAL A 588 13.31 -0.02 -24.17
N ARG A 589 12.15 0.64 -24.23
CA ARG A 589 11.88 1.85 -23.42
C ARG A 589 11.89 1.56 -21.93
N GLY A 590 11.23 0.48 -21.51
CA GLY A 590 11.19 0.05 -20.11
C GLY A 590 12.58 -0.21 -19.55
N ALA A 591 13.47 -0.84 -20.31
CA ALA A 591 14.86 -1.07 -19.91
C ALA A 591 15.66 0.24 -19.77
N GLU A 592 15.46 1.22 -20.66
CA GLU A 592 16.10 2.54 -20.55
C GLU A 592 15.62 3.29 -19.31
N PHE A 593 14.30 3.34 -19.07
CA PHE A 593 13.74 3.92 -17.85
C PHE A 593 14.29 3.21 -16.59
N TRP A 594 14.36 1.88 -16.59
CA TRP A 594 14.88 1.10 -15.47
C TRP A 594 16.34 1.45 -15.17
N GLN A 595 17.18 1.56 -16.21
CA GLN A 595 18.58 1.93 -16.07
C GLN A 595 18.77 3.32 -15.47
N LEU A 596 17.92 4.28 -15.84
CA LEU A 596 17.92 5.64 -15.30
C LEU A 596 17.29 5.74 -13.89
N GLY A 597 16.72 4.66 -13.36
CA GLY A 597 16.05 4.66 -12.06
C GLY A 597 14.63 5.21 -12.07
N LEU A 598 14.05 5.39 -13.26
CA LEU A 598 12.66 5.79 -13.49
C LEU A 598 11.77 4.55 -13.41
N TYR A 599 11.74 3.94 -12.22
CA TYR A 599 11.08 2.65 -11.98
C TYR A 599 9.57 2.66 -12.25
N PRO A 600 8.80 3.72 -11.91
CA PRO A 600 7.38 3.79 -12.26
C PRO A 600 7.12 3.74 -13.77
N GLU A 601 7.85 4.54 -14.54
CA GLU A 601 7.76 4.61 -16.00
C GLU A 601 8.18 3.28 -16.64
N ALA A 602 9.28 2.70 -16.14
CA ALA A 602 9.76 1.39 -16.58
C ALA A 602 8.72 0.30 -16.35
N ARG A 603 8.13 0.26 -15.16
CA ARG A 603 7.09 -0.71 -14.79
C ARG A 603 5.90 -0.60 -15.73
N ASP A 604 5.44 0.62 -16.04
CA ASP A 604 4.25 0.80 -16.88
C ASP A 604 4.49 0.27 -18.31
N GLU A 605 5.69 0.45 -18.87
CA GLU A 605 6.11 -0.16 -20.14
C GLU A 605 6.14 -1.70 -20.06
N PHE A 606 6.77 -2.24 -19.03
CA PHE A 606 6.87 -3.68 -18.80
C PHE A 606 5.51 -4.34 -18.59
N GLU A 607 4.61 -3.71 -17.82
CA GLU A 607 3.26 -4.20 -17.56
C GLU A 607 2.39 -4.15 -18.82
N SER A 608 2.50 -3.09 -19.63
CA SER A 608 1.84 -3.00 -20.94
C SER A 608 2.24 -4.17 -21.84
N LEU A 609 3.54 -4.49 -21.90
CA LEU A 609 4.03 -5.66 -22.62
C LEU A 609 3.50 -6.97 -22.03
N ARG A 610 3.65 -7.18 -20.71
CA ARG A 610 3.21 -8.38 -19.99
C ARG A 610 1.74 -8.69 -20.23
N VAL A 611 0.88 -7.68 -20.15
CA VAL A 611 -0.56 -7.82 -20.40
C VAL A 611 -0.83 -8.18 -21.87
N SER A 612 -0.11 -7.59 -22.82
CA SER A 612 -0.33 -7.88 -24.24
C SER A 612 0.03 -9.30 -24.67
N VAL A 613 0.97 -9.94 -23.96
CA VAL A 613 1.43 -11.32 -24.25
C VAL A 613 0.92 -12.36 -23.25
N GLN A 614 0.04 -11.99 -22.32
CA GLN A 614 -0.39 -12.83 -21.19
C GLN A 614 -1.08 -14.15 -21.58
N ASP A 615 -1.50 -14.28 -22.84
CA ASP A 615 -2.14 -15.48 -23.40
C ASP A 615 -1.15 -16.37 -24.16
N ASP A 616 0.08 -15.91 -24.38
CA ASP A 616 1.18 -16.71 -24.90
C ASP A 616 2.04 -17.25 -23.73
N PRO A 617 1.99 -18.57 -23.45
CA PRO A 617 2.72 -19.15 -22.33
C PRO A 617 4.24 -19.01 -22.48
N ALA A 618 4.78 -19.06 -23.69
CA ALA A 618 6.22 -18.97 -23.92
C ALA A 618 6.74 -17.55 -23.65
N SER A 619 6.08 -16.53 -24.21
CA SER A 619 6.41 -15.13 -23.95
C SER A 619 6.20 -14.74 -22.49
N THR A 620 5.10 -15.19 -21.88
CA THR A 620 4.82 -14.94 -20.46
C THR A 620 5.89 -15.55 -19.55
N TYR A 621 6.35 -16.77 -19.83
CA TYR A 621 7.41 -17.41 -19.06
C TYR A 621 8.77 -16.69 -19.21
N ARG A 622 9.13 -16.23 -20.42
CA ARG A 622 10.33 -15.40 -20.64
C ARG A 622 10.30 -14.12 -19.81
N LEU A 623 9.16 -13.43 -19.81
CA LEU A 623 8.98 -12.23 -19.01
C LEU A 623 9.04 -12.53 -17.51
N ALA A 624 8.49 -13.66 -17.05
CA ALA A 624 8.59 -14.05 -15.64
C ALA A 624 10.06 -14.16 -15.17
N ASN A 625 10.91 -14.79 -15.98
CA ASN A 625 12.34 -14.93 -15.68
C ASN A 625 13.08 -13.59 -15.78
N TYR A 626 12.84 -12.81 -16.84
CA TYR A 626 13.47 -11.49 -17.02
C TYR A 626 13.11 -10.52 -15.89
N PHE A 627 11.83 -10.48 -15.49
CA PHE A 627 11.39 -9.62 -14.40
C PHE A 627 11.97 -10.03 -13.04
N GLU A 628 12.19 -11.32 -12.79
CA GLU A 628 12.90 -11.77 -11.57
C GLU A 628 14.35 -11.31 -11.58
N GLU A 629 15.04 -11.41 -12.72
CA GLU A 629 16.45 -11.03 -12.87
C GLU A 629 16.69 -9.54 -12.63
N ILE A 630 15.81 -8.68 -13.15
CA ILE A 630 15.97 -7.22 -12.96
C ILE A 630 15.44 -6.73 -11.61
N GLY A 631 14.76 -7.57 -10.83
CA GLY A 631 14.18 -7.18 -9.54
C GLY A 631 12.74 -6.65 -9.59
N LEU A 632 12.03 -6.80 -10.73
CA LEU A 632 10.61 -6.45 -10.87
C LEU A 632 9.71 -7.62 -10.41
N TYR A 633 9.85 -7.97 -9.12
CA TYR A 633 9.33 -9.22 -8.57
C TYR A 633 7.81 -9.37 -8.68
N ARG A 634 7.04 -8.29 -8.49
CA ARG A 634 5.57 -8.33 -8.65
C ARG A 634 5.17 -8.82 -10.04
N SER A 635 5.78 -8.27 -11.08
CA SER A 635 5.51 -8.65 -12.47
C SER A 635 5.95 -10.09 -12.76
N ALA A 636 7.07 -10.52 -12.17
CA ALA A 636 7.53 -11.91 -12.24
C ALA A 636 6.52 -12.88 -11.62
N ILE A 637 6.02 -12.58 -10.40
CA ILE A 637 5.00 -13.37 -9.69
C ILE A 637 3.72 -13.50 -10.53
N LEU A 638 3.24 -12.38 -11.09
CA LEU A 638 2.02 -12.35 -11.90
C LEU A 638 2.19 -13.15 -13.20
N ALA A 639 3.34 -13.02 -13.88
CA ALA A 639 3.65 -13.77 -15.08
C ALA A 639 3.76 -15.29 -14.79
N ALA A 640 4.48 -15.68 -13.73
CA ALA A 640 4.58 -17.06 -13.29
C ALA A 640 3.21 -17.67 -12.98
N ARG A 641 2.36 -16.95 -12.23
CA ARG A 641 0.99 -17.41 -11.96
C ARG A 641 0.16 -17.53 -13.24
N ARG A 642 0.36 -16.63 -14.21
CA ARG A 642 -0.36 -16.68 -15.48
C ARG A 642 -0.01 -17.91 -16.29
N VAL A 643 1.27 -18.30 -16.36
CA VAL A 643 1.70 -19.55 -17.01
C VAL A 643 0.99 -20.77 -16.41
N LEU A 644 0.95 -20.88 -15.09
CA LEU A 644 0.27 -21.99 -14.41
C LEU A 644 -1.26 -21.98 -14.67
N THR A 645 -1.85 -20.79 -14.76
CA THR A 645 -3.27 -20.63 -15.13
C THR A 645 -3.54 -21.14 -16.56
N LEU A 646 -2.63 -20.85 -17.51
CA LEU A 646 -2.72 -21.37 -18.88
C LEU A 646 -2.53 -22.88 -18.95
N ALA A 647 -1.79 -23.46 -18.00
CA ALA A 647 -1.66 -24.91 -17.83
C ALA A 647 -2.91 -25.56 -17.17
N GLY A 648 -3.92 -24.77 -16.81
CA GLY A 648 -5.16 -25.25 -16.21
C GLY A 648 -5.10 -25.52 -14.71
N MET A 649 -4.04 -25.07 -14.03
CA MET A 649 -3.83 -25.36 -12.60
C MET A 649 -4.56 -24.38 -11.69
N ASP A 650 -5.33 -24.92 -10.73
CA ASP A 650 -5.88 -24.15 -9.61
C ASP A 650 -4.84 -23.88 -8.50
N ASP A 651 -5.24 -23.17 -7.43
CA ASP A 651 -4.31 -22.82 -6.34
C ASP A 651 -3.64 -24.02 -5.68
N ALA A 652 -4.38 -25.11 -5.45
CA ALA A 652 -3.83 -26.32 -4.85
C ALA A 652 -2.90 -27.05 -5.82
N GLU A 653 -3.30 -27.19 -7.09
CA GLU A 653 -2.54 -27.88 -8.13
C GLU A 653 -1.22 -27.17 -8.44
N THR A 654 -1.18 -25.83 -8.35
CA THR A 654 0.06 -25.08 -8.60
C THR A 654 1.21 -25.46 -7.67
N MET A 655 0.95 -26.04 -6.50
CA MET A 655 2.00 -26.53 -5.61
C MET A 655 2.73 -27.77 -6.16
N ASN A 656 2.17 -28.43 -7.19
CA ASN A 656 2.77 -29.58 -7.86
C ASN A 656 3.50 -29.20 -9.18
N ALA A 657 3.49 -27.93 -9.57
CA ALA A 657 4.29 -27.44 -10.70
C ALA A 657 5.80 -27.53 -10.39
N PRO A 658 6.69 -27.47 -11.41
CA PRO A 658 8.13 -27.36 -11.16
C PRO A 658 8.44 -26.27 -10.14
N VAL A 659 9.31 -26.58 -9.19
CA VAL A 659 9.53 -25.73 -8.00
C VAL A 659 9.95 -24.30 -8.37
N HIS A 660 10.60 -24.10 -9.51
CA HIS A 660 10.92 -22.78 -10.08
C HIS A 660 9.72 -21.82 -10.06
N PHE A 661 8.54 -22.26 -10.49
CA PHE A 661 7.34 -21.40 -10.48
C PHE A 661 6.88 -21.07 -9.06
N ASN A 662 7.10 -21.96 -8.11
CA ASN A 662 6.80 -21.72 -6.71
C ASN A 662 7.81 -20.77 -6.07
N HIS A 663 9.11 -20.87 -6.40
CA HIS A 663 10.13 -19.92 -5.97
C HIS A 663 10.02 -18.55 -6.65
N LEU A 664 9.44 -18.45 -7.86
CA LEU A 664 9.04 -17.16 -8.42
C LEU A 664 7.84 -16.56 -7.67
N ARG A 665 6.81 -17.37 -7.41
CA ARG A 665 5.60 -16.87 -6.75
C ARG A 665 5.82 -16.57 -5.27
N TYR A 666 6.61 -17.35 -4.56
CA TYR A 666 6.85 -17.26 -3.12
C TYR A 666 8.36 -17.16 -2.85
N GLY A 667 9.03 -16.26 -3.57
CA GLY A 667 10.47 -16.07 -3.45
C GLY A 667 10.89 -15.44 -2.13
N THR A 668 12.16 -15.63 -1.80
CA THR A 668 12.87 -15.01 -0.66
C THR A 668 13.62 -13.76 -1.11
N TYR A 669 12.93 -12.87 -1.84
CA TYR A 669 13.49 -11.62 -2.36
C TYR A 669 13.91 -10.67 -1.23
N PHE A 670 14.95 -9.86 -1.45
CA PHE A 670 15.54 -8.98 -0.41
C PHE A 670 15.99 -9.74 0.85
N SER A 671 16.45 -11.00 0.71
CA SER A 671 16.92 -11.82 1.84
C SER A 671 18.04 -11.17 2.65
N ASP A 672 18.91 -10.42 1.99
CA ASP A 672 20.00 -9.64 2.58
C ASP A 672 19.51 -8.52 3.51
N LEU A 673 18.28 -8.04 3.31
CA LEU A 673 17.63 -7.05 4.18
C LEU A 673 16.68 -7.71 5.19
N ILE A 674 15.83 -8.65 4.73
CA ILE A 674 14.77 -9.27 5.53
C ILE A 674 15.34 -10.14 6.64
N ILE A 675 16.35 -10.97 6.35
CA ILE A 675 16.86 -11.93 7.33
C ILE A 675 17.53 -11.21 8.51
N PRO A 676 18.45 -10.25 8.31
CA PRO A 676 19.04 -9.51 9.42
C PRO A 676 18.00 -8.71 10.21
N ALA A 677 17.04 -8.05 9.53
CA ALA A 677 15.99 -7.29 10.20
C ALA A 677 15.09 -8.18 11.08
N ALA A 678 14.69 -9.35 10.57
CA ALA A 678 13.87 -10.31 11.31
C ALA A 678 14.63 -10.89 12.52
N GLN A 679 15.91 -11.25 12.33
CA GLN A 679 16.77 -11.79 13.39
C GLN A 679 17.01 -10.78 14.52
N ALA A 680 17.10 -9.49 14.22
CA ALA A 680 17.28 -8.44 15.22
C ALA A 680 16.14 -8.41 16.27
N TYR A 681 14.96 -8.89 15.91
CA TYR A 681 13.76 -8.90 16.76
C TYR A 681 13.24 -10.29 17.14
N ASP A 682 14.03 -11.35 16.88
CA ASP A 682 13.63 -12.75 17.10
C ASP A 682 12.29 -13.10 16.41
N ILE A 683 12.12 -12.59 15.18
CA ILE A 683 11.00 -12.90 14.30
C ILE A 683 11.50 -13.86 13.22
N HIS A 684 10.75 -14.93 12.95
CA HIS A 684 11.16 -15.88 11.91
C HIS A 684 11.07 -15.22 10.52
N PRO A 685 12.12 -15.28 9.67
CA PRO A 685 12.14 -14.59 8.37
C PRO A 685 10.98 -14.97 7.43
N LEU A 686 10.52 -16.22 7.45
CA LEU A 686 9.35 -16.66 6.64
C LEU A 686 8.06 -15.89 6.97
N LEU A 687 7.89 -15.39 8.19
CA LEU A 687 6.77 -14.52 8.51
C LEU A 687 6.93 -13.16 7.83
N ILE A 688 8.13 -12.57 7.86
CA ILE A 688 8.39 -11.28 7.21
C ILE A 688 8.24 -11.38 5.69
N PHE A 689 8.73 -12.45 5.04
CA PHE A 689 8.46 -12.68 3.61
C PHE A 689 6.96 -12.75 3.31
N SER A 690 6.17 -13.38 4.19
CA SER A 690 4.70 -13.46 4.04
C SER A 690 4.04 -12.09 4.16
N ILE A 691 4.51 -11.24 5.09
CA ILE A 691 4.02 -9.86 5.27
C ILE A 691 4.39 -9.00 4.06
N VAL A 692 5.67 -8.94 3.67
CA VAL A 692 6.12 -8.15 2.50
C VAL A 692 5.37 -8.57 1.24
N ARG A 693 5.14 -9.87 1.07
CA ARG A 693 4.32 -10.39 -0.02
C ARG A 693 2.90 -9.84 0.01
N GLN A 694 2.24 -9.90 1.17
CA GLN A 694 0.87 -9.40 1.33
C GLN A 694 0.78 -7.89 1.09
N GLU A 695 1.76 -7.13 1.58
CA GLU A 695 1.76 -5.67 1.53
C GLU A 695 2.03 -5.12 0.13
N SER A 696 3.04 -5.65 -0.57
CA SER A 696 3.54 -5.03 -1.81
C SER A 696 3.70 -5.99 -2.97
N PHE A 697 3.61 -7.31 -2.75
CA PHE A 697 4.12 -8.31 -3.70
C PHE A 697 5.59 -8.07 -4.07
N PHE A 698 6.38 -7.59 -3.09
CA PHE A 698 7.79 -7.21 -3.28
C PHE A 698 8.02 -6.05 -4.26
N GLU A 699 7.03 -5.17 -4.45
CA GLU A 699 7.16 -3.94 -5.24
C GLU A 699 7.59 -2.78 -4.34
N SER A 700 8.85 -2.35 -4.43
CA SER A 700 9.42 -1.29 -3.58
C SER A 700 8.81 0.09 -3.81
N ILE A 701 8.26 0.34 -5.00
CA ILE A 701 7.60 1.61 -5.36
C ILE A 701 6.07 1.60 -5.13
N ALA A 702 5.55 0.58 -4.45
CA ALA A 702 4.11 0.45 -4.21
C ALA A 702 3.55 1.56 -3.30
N SER A 703 2.37 2.06 -3.65
CA SER A 703 1.59 3.02 -2.86
C SER A 703 0.14 2.55 -2.70
N SER A 704 -0.47 2.77 -1.54
CA SER A 704 -1.90 2.51 -1.32
C SER A 704 -2.75 3.79 -1.35
N SER A 705 -4.08 3.63 -1.38
CA SER A 705 -5.03 4.74 -1.23
C SER A 705 -4.91 5.46 0.12
N ALA A 706 -4.42 4.79 1.15
CA ALA A 706 -4.09 5.36 2.46
C ALA A 706 -2.70 6.01 2.48
N ALA A 707 -2.07 6.18 1.30
CA ALA A 707 -0.71 6.69 1.13
C ALA A 707 0.37 5.86 1.82
N ALA A 708 0.11 4.59 2.11
CA ALA A 708 1.14 3.67 2.61
C ALA A 708 2.16 3.37 1.51
N ARG A 709 3.45 3.24 1.86
CA ARG A 709 4.56 3.25 0.90
C ARG A 709 5.52 2.09 1.11
N GLY A 710 6.05 1.57 0.01
CA GLY A 710 7.16 0.63 -0.01
C GLY A 710 6.80 -0.83 0.24
N LEU A 711 7.84 -1.64 0.45
CA LEU A 711 7.75 -3.10 0.59
C LEU A 711 6.84 -3.54 1.74
N MET A 712 6.85 -2.82 2.86
CA MET A 712 6.05 -3.12 4.04
C MET A 712 4.87 -2.15 4.25
N GLN A 713 4.54 -1.33 3.23
CA GLN A 713 3.40 -0.41 3.22
C GLN A 713 3.27 0.39 4.53
N ILE A 714 4.29 1.17 4.86
CA ILE A 714 4.27 2.05 6.03
C ILE A 714 3.60 3.37 5.66
N ILE A 715 2.66 3.83 6.49
CA ILE A 715 2.07 5.17 6.31
C ILE A 715 3.06 6.26 6.76
N PRO A 716 3.07 7.45 6.11
CA PRO A 716 4.05 8.50 6.38
C PRO A 716 4.18 8.93 7.84
N ALA A 717 3.05 9.05 8.55
CA ALA A 717 3.03 9.44 9.96
C ALA A 717 3.74 8.41 10.85
N THR A 718 3.42 7.13 10.67
CA THR A 718 4.10 6.02 11.37
C THR A 718 5.59 6.01 11.03
N GLY A 719 5.97 6.16 9.76
CA GLY A 719 7.38 6.23 9.37
C GLY A 719 8.13 7.38 10.05
N GLN A 720 7.51 8.55 10.18
CA GLN A 720 8.09 9.69 10.89
C GLN A 720 8.29 9.41 12.38
N ASP A 721 7.32 8.76 13.03
CA ASP A 721 7.43 8.38 14.44
C ASP A 721 8.57 7.37 14.66
N ILE A 722 8.72 6.40 13.75
CA ILE A 722 9.81 5.43 13.76
C ILE A 722 11.16 6.12 13.58
N ALA A 723 11.29 7.00 12.58
CA ALA A 723 12.51 7.76 12.34
C ALA A 723 12.95 8.55 13.59
N ASN A 724 11.99 9.19 14.27
CA ASN A 724 12.25 9.96 15.49
C ASN A 724 12.72 9.08 16.66
N ARG A 725 12.06 7.95 16.92
CA ARG A 725 12.41 7.07 18.05
C ARG A 725 13.68 6.26 17.82
N ALA A 726 13.95 5.87 16.57
CA ALA A 726 15.14 5.12 16.18
C ALA A 726 16.39 6.00 16.04
N GLY A 727 16.23 7.33 16.05
CA GLY A 727 17.33 8.27 15.85
C GLY A 727 17.89 8.23 14.43
N TRP A 728 17.01 8.07 13.44
CA TRP A 728 17.39 8.06 12.02
C TRP A 728 18.10 9.37 11.65
N PRO A 729 19.09 9.35 10.72
CA PRO A 729 19.80 10.56 10.33
C PRO A 729 18.88 11.73 9.92
N PRO A 730 19.31 12.99 10.13
CA PRO A 730 18.56 14.16 9.68
C PRO A 730 18.25 14.09 8.17
N GLY A 731 17.10 14.63 7.77
CA GLY A 731 16.69 14.66 6.37
C GLY A 731 15.75 13.54 5.93
N TYR A 732 15.26 12.71 6.87
CA TYR A 732 14.18 11.76 6.58
C TYR A 732 12.96 12.47 5.95
N THR A 733 12.44 11.88 4.88
CA THR A 733 11.19 12.26 4.26
C THR A 733 10.30 11.03 4.09
N ALA A 734 9.01 11.24 3.85
CA ALA A 734 8.10 10.13 3.60
C ALA A 734 8.46 9.32 2.33
N ASP A 735 9.26 9.87 1.41
CA ASP A 735 9.70 9.16 0.19
C ASP A 735 10.81 8.14 0.51
N ASP A 736 11.51 8.28 1.63
CA ASP A 736 12.47 7.27 2.09
C ASP A 736 11.81 5.91 2.32
N LEU A 737 10.50 5.87 2.57
CA LEU A 737 9.74 4.62 2.72
C LEU A 737 9.69 3.77 1.44
N TYR A 738 9.99 4.33 0.26
CA TYR A 738 10.16 3.54 -0.97
C TYR A 738 11.51 2.83 -1.06
N ARG A 739 12.49 3.19 -0.22
CA ARG A 739 13.79 2.52 -0.16
C ARG A 739 13.62 1.17 0.54
N PRO A 740 13.93 0.02 -0.10
CA PRO A 740 13.78 -1.29 0.52
C PRO A 740 14.41 -1.42 1.91
N LEU A 741 15.62 -0.90 2.09
CA LEU A 741 16.32 -0.89 3.39
C LEU A 741 15.49 -0.21 4.48
N VAL A 742 14.98 0.98 4.21
CA VAL A 742 14.17 1.76 5.16
C VAL A 742 12.82 1.08 5.40
N SER A 743 12.14 0.68 4.34
CA SER A 743 10.82 0.05 4.40
C SER A 743 10.83 -1.23 5.25
N ILE A 744 11.80 -2.12 5.01
CA ILE A 744 11.94 -3.38 5.75
C ILE A 744 12.35 -3.10 7.19
N THR A 745 13.34 -2.22 7.42
CA THR A 745 13.79 -1.89 8.77
C THR A 745 12.65 -1.32 9.60
N PHE A 746 11.92 -0.34 9.07
CA PHE A 746 10.82 0.32 9.78
C PHE A 746 9.63 -0.61 9.96
N GLY A 747 9.27 -1.42 8.96
CA GLY A 747 8.15 -2.33 9.07
C GLY A 747 8.37 -3.48 10.05
N VAL A 748 9.56 -4.10 10.06
CA VAL A 748 9.86 -5.15 11.05
C VAL A 748 9.92 -4.55 12.46
N ASP A 749 10.48 -3.35 12.60
CA ASP A 749 10.51 -2.64 13.87
C ASP A 749 9.09 -2.33 14.37
N TYR A 750 8.24 -1.75 13.52
CA TYR A 750 6.84 -1.47 13.87
C TYR A 750 6.05 -2.74 14.23
N LEU A 751 6.25 -3.83 13.50
CA LEU A 751 5.64 -5.13 13.83
C LEU A 751 6.11 -5.63 15.20
N ASN A 752 7.39 -5.48 15.51
CA ASN A 752 7.94 -5.85 16.82
C ASN A 752 7.31 -5.01 17.95
N ASP A 753 7.16 -3.70 17.75
CA ASP A 753 6.46 -2.82 18.69
C ASP A 753 5.02 -3.30 18.93
N GLN A 754 4.27 -3.63 17.87
CA GLN A 754 2.90 -4.13 17.99
C GLN A 754 2.82 -5.47 18.70
N ARG A 755 3.78 -6.36 18.43
CA ARG A 755 3.90 -7.66 19.11
C ARG A 755 4.22 -7.49 20.60
N GLY A 756 5.08 -6.54 20.96
CA GLY A 756 5.37 -6.19 22.35
C GLY A 756 4.15 -5.60 23.06
N TYR A 757 3.43 -4.70 22.39
CA TYR A 757 2.20 -4.07 22.91
C TYR A 757 1.07 -5.06 23.21
N LEU A 758 1.05 -6.20 22.53
CA LEU A 758 0.03 -7.25 22.65
C LEU A 758 0.57 -8.55 23.26
N ASP A 759 1.54 -8.44 24.18
CA ASP A 759 2.07 -9.53 25.00
C ASP A 759 2.58 -10.74 24.20
N GLY A 760 3.12 -10.50 23.00
CA GLY A 760 3.66 -11.52 22.11
C GLY A 760 2.63 -12.17 21.17
N ASP A 761 1.37 -11.75 21.18
CA ASP A 761 0.32 -12.28 20.30
C ASP A 761 0.49 -11.80 18.84
N LEU A 762 0.84 -12.73 17.95
CA LEU A 762 1.00 -12.42 16.53
C LEU A 762 -0.30 -12.06 15.81
N TYR A 763 -1.44 -12.65 16.18
CA TYR A 763 -2.73 -12.27 15.55
C TYR A 763 -3.08 -10.83 15.92
N GLY A 764 -2.92 -10.51 17.21
CA GLY A 764 -3.02 -9.15 17.71
C GLY A 764 -2.06 -8.19 17.00
N ALA A 765 -0.79 -8.56 16.86
CA ALA A 765 0.23 -7.72 16.22
C ALA A 765 -0.10 -7.43 14.75
N LEU A 766 -0.50 -8.44 13.98
CA LEU A 766 -0.92 -8.28 12.58
C LEU A 766 -2.19 -7.42 12.46
N ALA A 767 -3.14 -7.61 13.38
CA ALA A 767 -4.33 -6.78 13.44
C ALA A 767 -4.01 -5.32 13.79
N ALA A 768 -3.03 -5.08 14.66
CA ALA A 768 -2.57 -3.74 15.00
C ALA A 768 -1.79 -3.09 13.86
N TYR A 769 -1.02 -3.88 13.11
CA TYR A 769 -0.26 -3.43 11.95
C TYR A 769 -1.20 -2.87 10.86
N ASN A 770 -2.25 -3.62 10.50
CA ASN A 770 -3.18 -3.23 9.44
C ASN A 770 -4.37 -2.38 9.94
N GLY A 771 -4.95 -2.72 11.08
CA GLY A 771 -6.17 -2.09 11.62
C GLY A 771 -5.94 -1.06 12.74
N GLY A 772 -4.69 -0.85 13.16
CA GLY A 772 -4.30 0.07 14.22
C GLY A 772 -4.30 -0.55 15.63
N PRO A 773 -3.35 -0.17 16.51
CA PRO A 773 -3.17 -0.77 17.84
C PRO A 773 -4.37 -0.64 18.78
N GLY A 774 -5.05 0.52 18.76
CA GLY A 774 -6.23 0.75 19.60
C GLY A 774 -7.38 -0.20 19.27
N ASN A 775 -7.64 -0.41 17.97
CA ASN A 775 -8.65 -1.36 17.52
C ASN A 775 -8.27 -2.80 17.87
N SER A 776 -7.02 -3.19 17.62
CA SER A 776 -6.52 -4.53 17.93
C SER A 776 -6.62 -4.86 19.43
N SER A 777 -6.24 -3.91 20.29
CA SER A 777 -6.38 -4.05 21.74
C SER A 777 -7.85 -4.22 22.16
N ALA A 778 -8.78 -3.42 21.63
CA ALA A 778 -10.20 -3.58 21.90
C ALA A 778 -10.76 -4.94 21.42
N TRP A 779 -10.27 -5.48 20.30
CA TRP A 779 -10.65 -6.83 19.85
C TRP A 779 -10.04 -7.92 20.72
N LYS A 780 -8.81 -7.73 21.21
CA LYS A 780 -8.12 -8.66 22.11
C LYS A 780 -8.87 -8.84 23.43
N GLU A 781 -9.49 -7.79 23.95
CA GLU A 781 -10.36 -7.87 25.14
C GLU A 781 -11.56 -8.81 24.93
N LEU A 782 -12.09 -8.91 23.71
CA LEU A 782 -13.22 -9.77 23.38
C LEU A 782 -12.81 -11.25 23.21
N ALA A 783 -11.53 -11.51 22.97
CA ALA A 783 -10.97 -12.84 22.69
C ALA A 783 -9.53 -12.95 23.22
N PRO A 784 -9.32 -13.00 24.55
CA PRO A 784 -7.99 -12.83 25.13
C PRO A 784 -7.02 -13.96 24.84
N SER A 785 -7.49 -15.20 24.63
CA SER A 785 -6.63 -16.38 24.53
C SER A 785 -6.87 -17.27 23.31
N ASP A 786 -7.92 -17.00 22.52
CA ASP A 786 -8.29 -17.84 21.38
C ASP A 786 -8.02 -17.09 20.07
N PRO A 787 -6.94 -17.43 19.33
CA PRO A 787 -6.58 -16.74 18.09
C PRO A 787 -7.64 -16.91 17.00
N ASP A 788 -8.37 -18.03 17.01
CA ASP A 788 -9.42 -18.28 16.03
C ASP A 788 -10.62 -17.37 16.31
N LEU A 789 -11.01 -17.25 17.58
CA LEU A 789 -12.06 -16.32 17.99
C LEU A 789 -11.63 -14.86 17.81
N PHE A 790 -10.37 -14.53 18.09
CA PHE A 790 -9.80 -13.21 17.85
C PHE A 790 -10.00 -12.79 16.39
N LEU A 791 -9.68 -13.67 15.44
CA LEU A 791 -9.89 -13.40 14.02
C LEU A 791 -11.35 -13.00 13.73
N GLU A 792 -12.34 -13.62 14.36
CA GLU A 792 -13.75 -13.34 14.05
C GLU A 792 -14.32 -12.10 14.72
N VAL A 793 -13.77 -11.69 15.86
CA VAL A 793 -14.18 -10.46 16.56
C VAL A 793 -13.52 -9.21 15.97
N VAL A 794 -12.44 -9.35 15.19
CA VAL A 794 -11.90 -8.26 14.35
C VAL A 794 -13.01 -7.74 13.45
N ARG A 795 -13.37 -6.47 13.60
CA ARG A 795 -14.54 -5.89 12.93
C ARG A 795 -14.27 -5.43 11.50
N TYR A 796 -13.01 -5.18 11.14
CA TYR A 796 -12.61 -4.80 9.79
C TYR A 796 -12.38 -6.02 8.90
N ASP A 797 -13.11 -6.07 7.79
CA ASP A 797 -13.02 -7.16 6.81
C ASP A 797 -11.63 -7.25 6.18
N GLU A 798 -11.03 -6.09 5.90
CA GLU A 798 -9.66 -5.97 5.39
C GLU A 798 -8.67 -6.61 6.37
N THR A 799 -8.72 -6.24 7.66
CA THR A 799 -7.82 -6.76 8.68
C THR A 799 -7.98 -8.25 8.92
N ARG A 800 -9.21 -8.79 8.86
CA ARG A 800 -9.42 -10.25 8.92
C ARG A 800 -8.77 -10.95 7.72
N THR A 801 -9.03 -10.44 6.53
CA THR A 801 -8.47 -10.98 5.29
C THR A 801 -6.95 -10.93 5.31
N TYR A 802 -6.38 -9.83 5.81
CA TYR A 802 -4.94 -9.64 5.97
C TYR A 802 -4.29 -10.72 6.84
N ILE A 803 -4.84 -10.99 8.02
CA ILE A 803 -4.34 -12.06 8.92
C ILE A 803 -4.46 -13.43 8.23
N MET A 804 -5.62 -13.71 7.61
CA MET A 804 -5.86 -14.96 6.90
C MET A 804 -4.85 -15.17 5.76
N SER A 805 -4.62 -14.16 4.93
CA SER A 805 -3.70 -14.21 3.80
C SER A 805 -2.25 -14.37 4.25
N ILE A 806 -1.81 -13.68 5.31
CA ILE A 806 -0.46 -13.87 5.86
C ILE A 806 -0.29 -15.28 6.42
N TYR A 807 -1.30 -15.82 7.08
CA TYR A 807 -1.27 -17.20 7.56
C TYR A 807 -1.17 -18.20 6.40
N GLU A 808 -2.00 -18.06 5.37
CA GLU A 808 -1.94 -18.87 4.15
C GLU A 808 -0.56 -18.81 3.49
N MET A 809 -0.03 -17.59 3.25
CA MET A 809 1.30 -17.38 2.69
C MET A 809 2.39 -18.00 3.57
N PHE A 810 2.32 -17.81 4.89
CA PHE A 810 3.27 -18.41 5.82
C PHE A 810 3.26 -19.92 5.76
N THR A 811 2.09 -20.56 5.62
CA THR A 811 2.02 -22.02 5.46
C THR A 811 2.65 -22.51 4.16
N ILE A 812 2.56 -21.71 3.08
CA ILE A 812 3.20 -22.00 1.80
C ILE A 812 4.71 -21.84 1.91
N TYR A 813 5.20 -20.72 2.46
CA TYR A 813 6.62 -20.51 2.74
C TYR A 813 7.18 -21.63 3.64
N ARG A 814 6.46 -22.00 4.70
CA ARG A 814 6.80 -23.14 5.56
C ARG A 814 6.93 -24.42 4.74
N ARG A 815 5.95 -24.76 3.88
CA ARG A 815 5.99 -25.99 3.08
C ARG A 815 7.14 -25.99 2.06
N LEU A 816 7.42 -24.85 1.41
CA LEU A 816 8.44 -24.75 0.36
C LEU A 816 9.87 -24.81 0.91
N TYR A 817 10.09 -24.19 2.06
CA TYR A 817 11.43 -24.02 2.62
C TYR A 817 11.74 -24.93 3.80
N ASP A 818 10.80 -25.78 4.25
CA ASP A 818 11.04 -26.79 5.30
C ASP A 818 12.05 -27.86 4.82
N ARG A 819 12.98 -28.20 5.70
CA ARG A 819 13.91 -29.32 5.53
C ARG A 819 13.60 -30.34 6.61
N THR A 820 12.83 -31.36 6.24
CA THR A 820 12.71 -32.56 7.07
C THR A 820 14.01 -33.39 6.91
N PRO A 821 14.74 -33.69 8.00
CA PRO A 821 15.99 -34.44 7.94
C PRO A 821 15.82 -35.88 7.44
#